data_AF-A0A953FYH8-F1
#
_entry.id   AF-A0A953FYH8-F1
#
_cell.length_a   1.000
_cell.length_b   1.000
_cell.length_c   1.000
_cell.angle_alpha   90.00
_cell.angle_beta   90.00
_cell.angle_gamma   90.00
#
_symmetry.space_group_name_H-M   'P 1'
#
loop_
_entity.id
_entity.type
_entity.pdbx_description
1 polymer ?
#
loop_
_entity_poly.entity_id
_entity_poly.type
_entity_poly.pdbx_seq_one_letter_code
_entity_poly.pdbx_strand_id
1 'polypeptide(L)'
;MSSSISDWLFSRQKQELADLKKGRRSIVGRYFAPVVGFLFVFGATLFLLSANLRTGDTLPIVRAELRQVAAGWSEALLQRQAEYGSWLDDHGTRYELRAFDFVSTVVLRASASDDPAALAEKDSYLFGRLSISFYSAVLRVAFLLIACCRLWMAGLVGAYLLGLFTYRVHDGDDLLGQTGNGRLFYSGVRVKLDSRSQSGATDKQLIGLACLKQVPKQVAENSDLGRLLHRFGALNETNLALCAILLAYRSTPAYVAPAEETLLLEEFFDSEPLLQNTFLILEKALTLHARYQSGLHGELPQELEPSSESLQRKTDSYGYANLLQRAFHRVLTAGMRAQLSELRASQVAATILAHEAGKIMAYSDEGGRWHRNSSFGHLCARAVLHSVPSYTREFDYRERQEMRRALIYASRSSSLGPVRFPIDLSEKSGALRQWTELLTACPHQLQSIADEVELYGIISEAERGWAEKFMGAVLAMRPEAVEDVFATPAGLFFMPLRKVLALSREILIPERMRRLEELVSSVSQKQKLMTMSVELSEEPDRVPLPSHDRIFPPLALGEIRSLAEQHGLAIDDLKDWSALRIVFNTFGWLGRRVGDYTVPESSVIYSVFSVNTEAGAASSTRRIGQTGMVAFRASRLESKWGRGWNSRFTRVDSAAMAEGREEYERLLAGKPLQEEDPESNLAARAVME
;
A
#
# COMPACT_ATOMS: atom_id res chain seq x y z
N MET A 1 -26.74 13.61 26.90
CA MET A 1 -25.35 13.33 27.36
C MET A 1 -24.57 12.42 26.41
N SER A 2 -25.20 11.46 25.71
CA SER A 2 -24.51 10.62 24.71
C SER A 2 -24.08 11.37 23.43
N SER A 3 -24.83 12.39 23.00
CA SER A 3 -24.50 13.17 21.79
C SER A 3 -23.21 13.98 21.91
N SER A 4 -22.96 14.64 23.05
CA SER A 4 -21.76 15.47 23.22
C SER A 4 -20.46 14.65 23.31
N ILE A 5 -20.52 13.38 23.73
CA ILE A 5 -19.35 12.50 23.77
C ILE A 5 -19.03 12.02 22.34
N SER A 6 -20.06 11.71 21.55
CA SER A 6 -19.92 11.39 20.13
C SER A 6 -19.29 12.56 19.36
N ASP A 7 -19.79 13.78 19.54
CA ASP A 7 -19.29 14.97 18.85
C ASP A 7 -17.86 15.35 19.28
N TRP A 8 -17.54 15.14 20.56
CA TRP A 8 -16.17 15.33 21.06
C TRP A 8 -15.20 14.27 20.51
N LEU A 9 -15.63 13.01 20.42
CA LEU A 9 -14.83 11.94 19.79
C LEU A 9 -14.64 12.21 18.29
N PHE A 10 -15.69 12.61 17.58
CA PHE A 10 -15.61 12.93 16.15
C PHE A 10 -14.70 14.13 15.88
N SER A 11 -14.80 15.20 16.67
CA SER A 11 -13.96 16.39 16.52
C SER A 11 -12.49 16.10 16.84
N ARG A 12 -12.22 15.33 17.91
CA ARG A 12 -10.87 14.89 18.25
C ARG A 12 -10.27 13.97 17.17
N GLN A 13 -11.06 13.03 16.66
CA GLN A 13 -10.63 12.14 15.58
C GLN A 13 -10.37 12.93 14.28
N LYS A 14 -11.17 13.97 13.99
CA LYS A 14 -10.99 14.88 12.84
C LYS A 14 -9.73 15.74 12.99
N GLN A 15 -9.39 16.15 14.21
CA GLN A 15 -8.19 16.94 14.52
C GLN A 15 -6.93 16.06 14.49
N GLU A 16 -6.97 14.85 15.06
CA GLU A 16 -5.90 13.85 14.93
C GLU A 16 -5.71 13.44 13.46
N LEU A 17 -6.79 13.27 12.68
CA LEU A 17 -6.73 13.05 11.23
C LEU A 17 -6.17 14.26 10.48
N ALA A 18 -6.44 15.49 10.90
CA ALA A 18 -5.91 16.70 10.29
C ALA A 18 -4.40 16.86 10.56
N ASP A 19 -3.94 16.49 11.75
CA ASP A 19 -2.53 16.49 12.12
C ASP A 19 -1.77 15.32 11.47
N LEU A 20 -2.41 14.16 11.29
CA LEU A 20 -1.88 13.04 10.50
C LEU A 20 -1.89 13.32 8.98
N LYS A 21 -2.81 14.16 8.48
CA LYS A 21 -2.87 14.62 7.07
C LYS A 21 -1.73 15.56 6.70
N LYS A 22 -1.07 16.23 7.65
CA LYS A 22 0.16 17.01 7.42
C LYS A 22 1.32 16.03 7.16
N GLY A 23 1.34 15.43 5.96
CA GLY A 23 2.18 14.29 5.62
C GLY A 23 3.68 14.46 5.89
N ARG A 24 4.40 13.31 5.93
CA ARG A 24 5.85 13.15 6.15
C ARG A 24 6.74 14.17 5.43
N ARG A 25 6.39 14.57 4.20
CA ARG A 25 7.13 15.59 3.43
C ARG A 25 7.02 17.01 4.03
N SER A 26 5.95 17.33 4.76
CA SER A 26 5.70 18.69 5.26
C SER A 26 6.40 19.00 6.57
N ILE A 27 6.75 17.99 7.38
CA ILE A 27 7.47 18.17 8.66
C ILE A 27 8.98 18.18 8.39
N VAL A 28 9.48 17.21 7.62
CA VAL A 28 10.88 17.24 7.15
C VAL A 28 11.12 18.50 6.32
N GLY A 29 10.23 18.85 5.39
CA GLY A 29 10.33 20.12 4.66
C GLY A 29 10.30 21.35 5.57
N ARG A 30 9.46 21.40 6.62
CA ARG A 30 9.36 22.57 7.51
C ARG A 30 10.58 22.79 8.40
N TYR A 31 11.20 21.72 8.91
CA TYR A 31 12.33 21.85 9.83
C TYR A 31 13.68 21.66 9.15
N PHE A 32 13.77 20.86 8.08
CA PHE A 32 15.01 20.57 7.37
C PHE A 32 15.32 21.63 6.30
N ALA A 33 14.33 22.15 5.58
CA ALA A 33 14.57 23.18 4.56
C ALA A 33 15.17 24.49 5.13
N PRO A 34 14.77 25.02 6.31
CA PRO A 34 15.44 26.20 6.86
C PRO A 34 16.87 25.89 7.34
N VAL A 35 17.16 24.69 7.83
CA VAL A 35 18.52 24.30 8.24
C VAL A 35 19.44 24.13 7.03
N VAL A 36 18.98 23.43 5.98
CA VAL A 36 19.73 23.30 4.73
C VAL A 36 19.87 24.64 4.02
N GLY A 37 18.81 25.46 4.01
CA GLY A 37 18.84 26.82 3.49
C GLY A 37 19.85 27.69 4.23
N PHE A 38 19.88 27.63 5.56
CA PHE A 38 20.86 28.35 6.38
C PHE A 38 22.30 27.87 6.10
N LEU A 39 22.53 26.56 6.03
CA LEU A 39 23.84 26.00 5.70
C LEU A 39 24.31 26.36 4.28
N PHE A 40 23.40 26.39 3.31
CA PHE A 40 23.73 26.78 1.94
C PHE A 40 24.04 28.27 1.85
N VAL A 41 23.25 29.13 2.50
CA VAL A 41 23.52 30.57 2.56
C VAL A 41 24.82 30.85 3.29
N PHE A 42 25.06 30.22 4.45
CA PHE A 42 26.27 30.37 5.25
C PHE A 42 27.51 29.83 4.52
N GLY A 43 27.40 28.66 3.90
CA GLY A 43 28.45 28.07 3.07
C GLY A 43 28.75 28.91 1.83
N ALA A 44 27.73 29.43 1.14
CA ALA A 44 27.89 30.31 0.00
C ALA A 44 28.48 31.68 0.40
N THR A 45 28.10 32.23 1.56
CA THR A 45 28.73 33.46 2.07
C THR A 45 30.18 33.20 2.43
N LEU A 46 30.51 32.13 3.15
CA LEU A 46 31.89 31.75 3.42
C LEU A 46 32.68 31.48 2.14
N PHE A 47 32.08 30.85 1.14
CA PHE A 47 32.72 30.58 -0.15
C PHE A 47 32.96 31.86 -0.95
N LEU A 48 31.97 32.76 -1.04
CA LEU A 48 32.11 34.06 -1.71
C LEU A 48 33.07 34.99 -0.95
N LEU A 49 33.06 34.96 0.38
CA LEU A 49 34.11 35.56 1.20
C LEU A 49 35.47 34.94 0.82
N SER A 50 35.54 33.62 0.72
CA SER A 50 36.78 32.91 0.41
C SER A 50 37.34 33.19 -0.99
N ALA A 51 36.46 33.36 -1.97
CA ALA A 51 36.82 33.73 -3.34
C ALA A 51 37.33 35.17 -3.42
N ASN A 52 36.88 36.04 -2.51
CA ASN A 52 37.37 37.42 -2.34
C ASN A 52 38.57 37.52 -1.37
N LEU A 53 39.11 36.42 -0.83
CA LEU A 53 40.31 36.38 0.03
C LEU A 53 41.65 36.60 -0.72
N ARG A 54 41.66 37.41 -1.78
CA ARG A 54 42.92 38.06 -2.22
C ARG A 54 43.33 39.23 -1.30
N THR A 55 42.61 39.42 -0.20
CA THR A 55 42.72 40.52 0.76
C THR A 55 43.70 40.28 1.92
N GLY A 56 44.46 39.17 1.92
CA GLY A 56 45.48 38.90 2.95
C GLY A 56 46.50 40.03 3.15
N ASP A 57 46.75 40.82 2.10
CA ASP A 57 47.68 41.95 2.15
C ASP A 57 47.08 43.24 2.75
N THR A 58 45.77 43.28 3.02
CA THR A 58 45.07 44.51 3.43
C THR A 58 44.98 44.71 4.94
N LEU A 59 44.99 43.63 5.73
CA LEU A 59 44.92 43.73 7.20
C LEU A 59 46.12 44.49 7.80
N PRO A 60 47.39 44.25 7.38
CA PRO A 60 48.53 45.03 7.87
C PRO A 60 48.40 46.54 7.57
N ILE A 61 47.84 46.89 6.42
CA ILE A 61 47.60 48.28 6.00
C ILE A 61 46.58 48.93 6.93
N VAL A 62 45.43 48.29 7.16
CA VAL A 62 44.38 48.80 8.05
C VAL A 62 44.87 48.89 9.51
N ARG A 63 45.69 47.94 9.96
CA ARG A 63 46.34 48.02 11.29
C ARG A 63 47.27 49.24 11.38
N ALA A 64 48.00 49.56 10.31
CA ALA A 64 48.86 50.74 10.27
C ALA A 64 48.05 52.05 10.26
N GLU A 65 46.97 52.12 9.47
CA GLU A 65 46.03 53.25 9.46
C GLU A 65 45.42 53.50 10.85
N LEU A 66 44.93 52.45 11.51
CA LEU A 66 44.29 52.58 12.81
C LEU A 66 45.30 52.94 13.93
N ARG A 67 46.59 52.60 13.78
CA ARG A 67 47.66 53.07 14.68
C ARG A 67 47.94 54.56 14.53
N GLN A 68 47.81 55.12 13.32
CA GLN A 68 48.02 56.55 13.08
C GLN A 68 46.98 57.42 13.78
N VAL A 69 45.80 56.87 14.08
CA VAL A 69 44.76 57.54 14.88
C VAL A 69 45.22 57.86 16.32
N ALA A 70 46.24 57.14 16.83
CA ALA A 70 46.93 57.39 18.11
C ALA A 70 46.00 57.52 19.35
N ALA A 71 44.81 56.92 19.31
CA ALA A 71 43.86 56.92 20.42
C ALA A 71 44.00 55.65 21.27
N GLY A 72 43.89 55.75 22.60
CA GLY A 72 44.06 54.58 23.48
C GLY A 72 43.10 53.41 23.20
N TRP A 73 41.95 53.68 22.57
CA TRP A 73 41.00 52.65 22.19
C TRP A 73 41.40 51.87 20.93
N SER A 74 42.13 52.49 20.00
CA SER A 74 42.53 51.81 18.76
C SER A 74 43.55 50.73 19.07
N GLU A 75 44.50 51.01 19.96
CA GLU A 75 45.47 50.02 20.41
C GLU A 75 44.80 48.86 21.15
N ALA A 76 43.81 49.14 22.00
CA ALA A 76 43.04 48.09 22.68
C ALA A 76 42.25 47.20 21.70
N LEU A 77 41.71 47.77 20.62
CA LEU A 77 40.99 47.03 19.58
C LEU A 77 41.95 46.17 18.74
N LEU A 78 43.11 46.73 18.37
CA LEU A 78 44.18 46.02 17.65
C LEU A 78 44.75 44.88 18.49
N GLN A 79 44.97 45.11 19.78
CA GLN A 79 45.44 44.08 20.70
C GLN A 79 44.45 42.92 20.77
N ARG A 80 43.15 43.18 20.96
CA ARG A 80 42.12 42.14 20.97
C ARG A 80 42.06 41.36 19.65
N GLN A 81 42.16 42.08 18.53
CA GLN A 81 42.18 41.44 17.21
C GLN A 81 43.41 40.55 17.03
N ALA A 82 44.59 40.98 17.50
CA ALA A 82 45.82 40.19 17.48
C ALA A 82 45.72 38.96 18.40
N GLU A 83 45.16 39.09 19.60
CA GLU A 83 44.92 37.98 20.53
C GLU A 83 43.99 36.93 19.91
N TYR A 84 42.87 37.35 19.31
CA TYR A 84 41.93 36.45 18.62
C TYR A 84 42.57 35.79 17.38
N GLY A 85 43.38 36.53 16.62
CA GLY A 85 44.12 36.01 15.48
C GLY A 85 45.15 34.96 15.89
N SER A 86 45.96 35.25 16.92
CA SER A 86 46.93 34.29 17.48
C SER A 86 46.24 33.03 17.96
N TRP A 87 45.10 33.17 18.66
CA TRP A 87 44.35 32.01 19.13
C TRP A 87 43.88 31.13 17.96
N LEU A 88 43.38 31.72 16.87
CA LEU A 88 42.96 30.99 15.67
C LEU A 88 44.13 30.41 14.87
N ASP A 89 45.31 31.02 14.94
CA ASP A 89 46.53 30.45 14.34
C ASP A 89 46.98 29.20 15.11
N ASP A 90 46.91 29.25 16.44
CA ASP A 90 47.32 28.15 17.32
C ASP A 90 46.29 26.99 17.33
N HIS A 91 44.99 27.29 17.30
CA HIS A 91 43.92 26.30 17.54
C HIS A 91 42.97 26.09 16.36
N GLY A 92 42.92 27.05 15.43
CA GLY A 92 42.00 27.03 14.30
C GLY A 92 42.59 26.39 13.04
N THR A 93 41.84 26.47 11.95
CA THR A 93 42.32 26.14 10.61
C THR A 93 42.73 27.41 9.86
N ARG A 94 43.56 27.26 8.82
CA ARG A 94 43.93 28.38 7.93
C ARG A 94 42.71 29.09 7.31
N TYR A 95 41.58 28.40 7.14
CA TYR A 95 40.35 28.99 6.63
C TYR A 95 39.63 29.84 7.68
N GLU A 96 39.59 29.37 8.92
CA GLU A 96 39.02 30.10 10.06
C GLU A 96 39.81 31.38 10.34
N LEU A 97 41.14 31.29 10.36
CA LEU A 97 42.02 32.43 10.51
C LEU A 97 41.79 33.46 9.40
N ARG A 98 41.77 33.03 8.13
CA ARG A 98 41.50 33.93 6.99
C ARG A 98 40.11 34.56 7.03
N ALA A 99 39.08 33.79 7.40
CA ALA A 99 37.73 34.31 7.54
C ALA A 99 37.68 35.38 8.66
N PHE A 100 38.37 35.13 9.77
CA PHE A 100 38.48 36.09 10.87
C PHE A 100 39.27 37.34 10.49
N ASP A 101 40.38 37.20 9.74
CA ASP A 101 41.16 38.31 9.23
C ASP A 101 40.36 39.20 8.28
N PHE A 102 39.51 38.60 7.43
CA PHE A 102 38.61 39.34 6.57
C PHE A 102 37.58 40.14 7.37
N VAL A 103 36.88 39.50 8.32
CA VAL A 103 35.90 40.18 9.17
C VAL A 103 36.59 41.28 9.98
N SER A 104 37.78 41.00 10.50
CA SER A 104 38.61 41.97 11.21
C SER A 104 38.96 43.16 10.35
N THR A 105 39.35 42.95 9.09
CA THR A 105 39.67 44.03 8.15
C THR A 105 38.47 44.95 7.93
N VAL A 106 37.26 44.38 7.74
CA VAL A 106 36.02 45.15 7.56
C VAL A 106 35.69 45.96 8.81
N VAL A 107 35.74 45.32 9.98
CA VAL A 107 35.43 45.97 11.26
C VAL A 107 36.43 47.08 11.60
N LEU A 108 37.73 46.81 11.44
CA LEU A 108 38.78 47.79 11.71
C LEU A 108 38.71 48.97 10.73
N ARG A 109 38.46 48.72 9.44
CA ARG A 109 38.29 49.79 8.45
C ARG A 109 37.07 50.65 8.74
N ALA A 110 35.94 50.05 9.14
CA ALA A 110 34.76 50.79 9.58
C ALA A 110 35.06 51.64 10.83
N SER A 111 35.83 51.11 11.78
CA SER A 111 36.25 51.88 12.95
C SER A 111 37.25 53.01 12.64
N ALA A 112 38.04 52.86 11.57
CA ALA A 112 38.98 53.88 11.11
C ALA A 112 38.29 55.03 10.35
N SER A 113 37.15 54.74 9.69
CA SER A 113 36.36 55.75 8.98
C SER A 113 35.54 56.66 9.90
N ASP A 114 35.35 56.27 11.16
CA ASP A 114 34.73 57.12 12.16
C ASP A 114 35.73 58.21 12.58
N ASP A 115 35.53 59.43 12.06
CA ASP A 115 36.42 60.58 12.28
C ASP A 115 36.56 60.90 13.79
N PRO A 116 37.77 60.71 14.38
CA PRO A 116 38.00 60.99 15.80
C PRO A 116 37.76 62.45 16.17
N ALA A 117 37.97 63.39 15.23
CA ALA A 117 37.77 64.82 15.45
C ALA A 117 36.27 65.15 15.53
N ALA A 118 35.46 64.55 14.65
CA ALA A 118 34.00 64.69 14.67
C ALA A 118 33.34 64.09 15.93
N LEU A 119 33.98 63.09 16.55
CA LEU A 119 33.55 62.46 17.80
C LEU A 119 33.99 63.25 19.06
N ALA A 120 35.04 64.07 18.95
CA ALA A 120 35.55 64.89 20.04
C ALA A 120 34.87 66.27 20.16
N GLU A 121 34.36 66.81 19.05
CA GLU A 121 33.83 68.19 18.97
C GLU A 121 32.33 68.33 19.33
N LYS A 122 31.62 67.21 19.54
CA LYS A 122 30.23 67.19 20.05
C LYS A 122 30.21 66.50 21.41
N ASP A 123 29.35 66.95 22.33
CA ASP A 123 29.06 66.41 23.68
C ASP A 123 28.66 64.90 23.74
N SER A 124 28.87 64.17 22.66
CA SER A 124 28.57 62.76 22.44
C SER A 124 29.74 61.84 22.79
N TYR A 125 30.50 62.14 23.85
CA TYR A 125 31.52 61.23 24.39
C TYR A 125 30.97 59.81 24.66
N LEU A 126 29.66 59.72 24.94
CA LEU A 126 28.92 58.47 25.06
C LEU A 126 28.77 57.71 23.74
N PHE A 127 28.53 58.39 22.61
CA PHE A 127 28.38 57.72 21.30
C PHE A 127 29.69 57.13 20.81
N GLY A 128 30.82 57.83 20.98
CA GLY A 128 32.13 57.28 20.63
C GLY A 128 32.49 56.05 21.46
N ARG A 129 32.20 56.05 22.77
CA ARG A 129 32.38 54.85 23.60
C ARG A 129 31.47 53.69 23.18
N LEU A 130 30.22 53.99 22.80
CA LEU A 130 29.27 52.98 22.32
C LEU A 130 29.69 52.36 20.99
N SER A 131 30.17 53.15 20.02
CA SER A 131 30.64 52.64 18.72
C SER A 131 31.88 51.75 18.89
N ILE A 132 32.86 52.18 19.69
CA ILE A 132 34.05 51.38 19.99
C ILE A 132 33.68 50.07 20.71
N SER A 133 32.78 50.15 21.69
CA SER A 133 32.28 48.96 22.38
C SER A 133 31.54 48.02 21.43
N PHE A 134 30.81 48.57 20.46
CA PHE A 134 30.11 47.81 19.44
C PHE A 134 31.10 47.09 18.52
N TYR A 135 32.12 47.76 17.97
CA TYR A 135 33.13 47.11 17.12
C TYR A 135 33.88 45.99 17.87
N SER A 136 34.23 46.22 19.13
CA SER A 136 34.83 45.16 19.93
C SER A 136 33.88 43.99 20.20
N ALA A 137 32.58 44.24 20.40
CA ALA A 137 31.59 43.18 20.56
C ALA A 137 31.42 42.39 19.27
N VAL A 138 31.39 43.05 18.10
CA VAL A 138 31.32 42.40 16.79
C VAL A 138 32.53 41.51 16.55
N LEU A 139 33.75 41.98 16.82
CA LEU A 139 34.96 41.14 16.72
C LEU A 139 34.87 39.90 17.61
N ARG A 140 34.42 40.06 18.85
CA ARG A 140 34.29 38.95 19.80
C ARG A 140 33.24 37.93 19.36
N VAL A 141 32.08 38.38 18.88
CA VAL A 141 31.03 37.49 18.38
C VAL A 141 31.50 36.77 17.13
N ALA A 142 32.15 37.46 16.19
CA ALA A 142 32.72 36.86 15.00
C ALA A 142 33.77 35.79 15.34
N PHE A 143 34.69 36.10 16.25
CA PHE A 143 35.66 35.14 16.77
C PHE A 143 34.99 33.91 17.36
N LEU A 144 33.99 34.07 18.25
CA LEU A 144 33.28 32.93 18.86
C LEU A 144 32.56 32.06 17.83
N LEU A 145 31.89 32.67 16.85
CA LEU A 145 31.20 31.94 15.79
C LEU A 145 32.17 31.13 14.93
N ILE A 146 33.32 31.72 14.57
CA ILE A 146 34.35 31.07 13.76
C ILE A 146 35.07 29.99 14.57
N ALA A 147 35.52 30.30 15.79
CA ALA A 147 36.21 29.35 16.68
C ALA A 147 35.34 28.13 17.03
N CYS A 148 34.02 28.31 17.19
CA CYS A 148 33.11 27.22 17.47
C CYS A 148 32.53 26.54 16.22
N CYS A 149 32.85 26.97 14.99
CA CYS A 149 32.19 26.48 13.78
C CYS A 149 32.30 24.95 13.61
N ARG A 150 33.44 24.36 14.01
CA ARG A 150 33.65 22.90 13.96
C ARG A 150 32.75 22.16 14.94
N LEU A 151 32.53 22.71 16.13
CA LEU A 151 31.60 22.15 17.13
C LEU A 151 30.15 22.24 16.64
N TRP A 152 29.77 23.35 16.00
CA TRP A 152 28.45 23.50 15.36
C TRP A 152 28.25 22.45 14.25
N MET A 153 29.24 22.26 13.38
CA MET A 153 29.20 21.24 12.33
C MET A 153 29.13 19.82 12.91
N ALA A 154 29.92 19.52 13.95
CA ALA A 154 29.87 18.23 14.63
C ALA A 154 28.50 17.98 15.30
N GLY A 155 27.92 19.00 15.94
CA GLY A 155 26.58 18.95 16.52
C GLY A 155 25.49 18.73 15.47
N LEU A 156 25.58 19.39 14.31
CA LEU A 156 24.65 19.21 13.19
C LEU A 156 24.76 17.83 12.56
N VAL A 157 25.98 17.34 12.31
CA VAL A 157 26.22 15.98 11.80
C VAL A 157 25.73 14.95 12.82
N GLY A 158 26.01 15.16 14.11
CA GLY A 158 25.51 14.33 15.20
C GLY A 158 23.99 14.29 15.24
N ALA A 159 23.33 15.45 15.18
CA ALA A 159 21.86 15.54 15.12
C ALA A 159 21.29 14.89 13.85
N TYR A 160 21.97 15.01 12.70
CA TYR A 160 21.57 14.35 11.46
C TYR A 160 21.69 12.83 11.55
N LEU A 161 22.81 12.31 12.05
CA LEU A 161 23.02 10.88 12.26
C LEU A 161 22.06 10.32 13.31
N LEU A 162 21.92 11.01 14.44
CA LEU A 162 20.96 10.63 15.47
C LEU A 162 19.54 10.65 14.91
N GLY A 163 19.21 11.65 14.09
CA GLY A 163 17.97 11.71 13.31
C GLY A 163 17.80 10.51 12.40
N LEU A 164 18.78 10.14 11.59
CA LEU A 164 18.73 8.95 10.73
C LEU A 164 18.56 7.65 11.53
N PHE A 165 19.23 7.52 12.68
CA PHE A 165 19.19 6.31 13.50
C PHE A 165 17.94 6.22 14.40
N THR A 166 17.40 7.36 14.87
CA THR A 166 16.17 7.41 15.67
C THR A 166 14.92 7.47 14.80
N TYR A 167 14.98 8.02 13.59
CA TYR A 167 13.98 7.81 12.52
C TYR A 167 14.15 6.42 11.90
N ARG A 168 14.02 5.37 12.72
CA ARG A 168 13.44 4.14 12.18
C ARG A 168 12.03 4.50 11.72
N VAL A 169 11.69 4.14 10.49
CA VAL A 169 10.27 4.00 10.11
C VAL A 169 9.63 3.27 11.27
N HIS A 170 8.54 3.82 11.80
CA HIS A 170 7.78 3.12 12.82
C HIS A 170 7.25 1.84 12.15
N ASP A 171 8.06 0.78 12.16
CA ASP A 171 7.65 -0.61 12.07
C ASP A 171 6.92 -0.86 13.39
N GLY A 172 5.73 -0.28 13.48
CA GLY A 172 4.80 -0.67 14.52
C GLY A 172 4.41 -2.10 14.21
N ASP A 173 4.62 -2.99 15.16
CA ASP A 173 4.16 -4.40 15.14
C ASP A 173 2.62 -4.56 14.97
N ASP A 174 1.90 -3.49 14.62
CA ASP A 174 0.44 -3.37 14.55
C ASP A 174 -0.03 -2.55 13.33
N LEU A 175 0.81 -2.46 12.28
CA LEU A 175 0.38 -1.91 10.99
C LEU A 175 -0.60 -2.86 10.30
N LEU A 176 -1.88 -2.46 10.24
CA LEU A 176 -2.98 -3.26 9.67
C LEU A 176 -2.96 -3.32 8.14
N GLY A 177 -2.17 -2.46 7.49
CA GLY A 177 -2.05 -2.36 6.04
C GLY A 177 -2.03 -0.92 5.56
N GLN A 178 -1.96 -0.75 4.25
CA GLN A 178 -1.95 0.53 3.57
C GLN A 178 -3.29 0.71 2.84
N THR A 179 -4.07 1.75 3.16
CA THR A 179 -5.28 2.07 2.39
C THR A 179 -4.90 2.48 0.97
N GLY A 180 -5.85 2.41 0.02
CA GLY A 180 -5.63 2.70 -1.41
C GLY A 180 -4.98 4.06 -1.75
N ASN A 181 -4.85 4.95 -0.77
CA ASN A 181 -4.19 6.26 -0.88
C ASN A 181 -2.79 6.29 -0.25
N GLY A 182 -2.19 5.14 0.06
CA GLY A 182 -0.86 5.06 0.67
C GLY A 182 -0.82 5.28 2.19
N ARG A 183 -1.96 5.34 2.89
CA ARG A 183 -2.01 5.63 4.34
C ARG A 183 -1.94 4.36 5.17
N LEU A 184 -1.12 4.37 6.21
CA LEU A 184 -1.03 3.30 7.19
C LEU A 184 -2.30 3.26 8.07
N PHE A 185 -3.00 2.13 8.10
CA PHE A 185 -4.15 1.91 8.96
C PHE A 185 -3.66 1.36 10.31
N TYR A 186 -3.99 2.05 11.41
CA TYR A 186 -3.57 1.68 12.77
C TYR A 186 -4.61 0.80 13.46
N SER A 187 -4.16 -0.31 14.03
CA SER A 187 -4.88 -1.01 15.10
C SER A 187 -4.72 -0.20 16.38
N GLY A 188 -5.81 0.05 17.11
CA GLY A 188 -5.83 0.92 18.29
C GLY A 188 -4.83 0.59 19.41
N VAL A 189 -4.88 1.46 20.42
CA VAL A 189 -3.99 1.56 21.60
C VAL A 189 -3.70 0.22 22.28
N ARG A 190 -2.42 -0.09 22.48
CA ARG A 190 -1.92 -1.25 23.23
C ARG A 190 -2.18 -1.04 24.73
N VAL A 191 -3.02 -1.87 25.34
CA VAL A 191 -3.17 -1.92 26.80
C VAL A 191 -2.89 -3.32 27.31
N LYS A 192 -2.18 -3.38 28.43
CA LYS A 192 -1.96 -4.62 29.17
C LYS A 192 -3.30 -5.16 29.66
N LEU A 193 -3.69 -6.33 29.17
CA LEU A 193 -4.95 -7.02 29.52
C LEU A 193 -4.88 -7.72 30.89
N ASP A 194 -3.84 -7.46 31.68
CA ASP A 194 -3.50 -8.25 32.88
C ASP A 194 -4.48 -8.03 34.06
N SER A 195 -5.40 -7.04 33.99
CA SER A 195 -6.50 -6.86 34.94
C SER A 195 -7.88 -6.98 34.26
N ARG A 196 -8.50 -8.17 34.37
CA ARG A 196 -9.89 -8.41 33.99
C ARG A 196 -10.69 -8.83 35.21
N SER A 197 -11.89 -8.27 35.35
CA SER A 197 -12.90 -8.73 36.32
C SER A 197 -13.49 -10.09 35.93
N GLN A 198 -14.17 -10.76 36.86
CA GLN A 198 -14.84 -12.05 36.62
C GLN A 198 -15.93 -11.99 35.53
N SER A 199 -16.44 -10.80 35.20
CA SER A 199 -17.38 -10.56 34.10
C SER A 199 -16.70 -10.34 32.74
N GLY A 200 -15.37 -10.36 32.69
CA GLY A 200 -14.57 -10.14 31.48
C GLY A 200 -14.28 -8.67 31.17
N ALA A 201 -14.82 -7.72 31.94
CA ALA A 201 -14.56 -6.30 31.77
C ALA A 201 -13.17 -5.92 32.28
N THR A 202 -12.46 -5.07 31.52
CA THR A 202 -11.20 -4.44 31.93
C THR A 202 -11.48 -3.15 32.71
N ASP A 203 -10.56 -2.73 33.60
CA ASP A 203 -10.73 -1.51 34.42
C ASP A 203 -10.86 -0.22 33.58
N LYS A 204 -10.49 -0.28 32.29
CA LYS A 204 -10.64 0.81 31.31
C LYS A 204 -11.36 0.27 30.08
N GLN A 205 -12.53 0.82 29.73
CA GLN A 205 -13.16 0.53 28.44
C GLN A 205 -12.21 0.92 27.31
N LEU A 206 -11.80 -0.08 26.53
CA LEU A 206 -10.89 0.10 25.41
C LEU A 206 -11.63 -0.16 24.11
N ILE A 207 -11.67 0.88 23.29
CA ILE A 207 -12.23 0.83 21.95
C ILE A 207 -11.44 -0.23 21.16
N GLY A 208 -12.09 -1.34 20.80
CA GLY A 208 -11.51 -2.43 20.01
C GLY A 208 -11.20 -3.75 20.75
N LEU A 209 -11.48 -3.85 22.06
CA LEU A 209 -11.39 -5.11 22.80
C LEU A 209 -12.78 -5.69 23.08
N ALA A 210 -13.03 -6.91 22.59
CA ALA A 210 -14.25 -7.65 22.91
C ALA A 210 -14.20 -8.17 24.36
N CYS A 211 -15.17 -7.82 25.19
CA CYS A 211 -15.30 -8.36 26.56
C CYS A 211 -16.42 -9.42 26.58
N LEU A 212 -16.25 -10.48 25.80
CA LEU A 212 -17.23 -11.57 25.71
C LEU A 212 -17.17 -12.47 26.94
N LYS A 213 -18.33 -12.97 27.38
CA LYS A 213 -18.44 -13.96 28.45
C LYS A 213 -17.71 -15.26 28.05
N GLN A 214 -17.14 -15.94 29.03
CA GLN A 214 -16.43 -17.22 28.84
C GLN A 214 -16.90 -18.22 29.88
N VAL A 215 -17.08 -19.48 29.48
CA VAL A 215 -17.22 -20.58 30.46
C VAL A 215 -15.85 -20.91 31.08
N PRO A 216 -15.80 -21.58 32.24
CA PRO A 216 -14.53 -21.99 32.84
C PRO A 216 -13.68 -22.86 31.89
N LYS A 217 -12.34 -22.71 31.93
CA LYS A 217 -11.38 -23.43 31.06
C LYS A 217 -11.62 -24.94 31.02
N GLN A 218 -11.87 -25.55 32.18
CA GLN A 218 -12.15 -26.99 32.30
C GLN A 218 -13.40 -27.44 31.54
N VAL A 219 -14.45 -26.59 31.47
CA VAL A 219 -15.66 -26.89 30.71
C VAL A 219 -15.37 -26.83 29.21
N ALA A 220 -14.57 -25.85 28.78
CA ALA A 220 -14.15 -25.74 27.38
C ALA A 220 -13.25 -26.90 26.95
N GLU A 221 -12.31 -27.30 27.79
CA GLU A 221 -11.41 -28.43 27.54
C GLU A 221 -12.14 -29.76 27.41
N ASN A 222 -13.15 -30.01 28.27
CA ASN A 222 -13.94 -31.24 28.24
C ASN A 222 -15.07 -31.25 27.19
N SER A 223 -15.29 -30.13 26.49
CA SER A 223 -16.31 -30.01 25.43
C SER A 223 -15.89 -30.74 24.16
N ASP A 224 -16.85 -30.99 23.25
CA ASP A 224 -16.55 -31.64 21.97
C ASP A 224 -15.60 -30.82 21.09
N LEU A 225 -15.69 -29.47 21.13
CA LEU A 225 -14.71 -28.59 20.49
C LEU A 225 -13.31 -28.74 21.10
N GLY A 226 -13.20 -28.83 22.42
CA GLY A 226 -11.93 -29.05 23.11
C GLY A 226 -11.27 -30.37 22.72
N ARG A 227 -12.05 -31.46 22.69
CA ARG A 227 -11.60 -32.78 22.24
C ARG A 227 -11.21 -32.78 20.76
N LEU A 228 -11.95 -32.08 19.91
CA LEU A 228 -11.64 -31.91 18.49
C LEU A 228 -10.29 -31.22 18.29
N LEU A 229 -10.04 -30.13 19.01
CA LEU A 229 -8.75 -29.43 18.99
C LEU A 229 -7.60 -30.33 19.45
N HIS A 230 -7.82 -31.11 20.52
CA HIS A 230 -6.83 -32.08 20.99
C HIS A 230 -6.51 -33.13 19.92
N ARG A 231 -7.55 -33.70 19.26
CA ARG A 231 -7.41 -34.72 18.22
C ARG A 231 -6.51 -34.28 17.06
N PHE A 232 -6.58 -33.00 16.67
CA PHE A 232 -5.78 -32.43 15.58
C PHE A 232 -4.48 -31.75 16.02
N GLY A 233 -4.09 -31.85 17.29
CA GLY A 233 -2.90 -31.15 17.82
C GLY A 233 -3.02 -29.63 17.74
N ALA A 234 -4.24 -29.10 17.71
CA ALA A 234 -4.55 -27.67 17.64
C ALA A 234 -4.88 -27.06 19.01
N LEU A 235 -4.84 -27.85 20.08
CA LEU A 235 -5.17 -27.41 21.44
C LEU A 235 -4.07 -26.48 22.01
N ASN A 236 -4.45 -25.27 22.37
CA ASN A 236 -3.64 -24.31 23.14
C ASN A 236 -4.57 -23.39 23.95
N GLU A 237 -4.02 -22.50 24.78
CA GLU A 237 -4.82 -21.64 25.64
C GLU A 237 -5.69 -20.66 24.83
N THR A 238 -5.19 -20.19 23.69
CA THR A 238 -5.94 -19.27 22.83
C THR A 238 -7.18 -19.93 22.24
N ASN A 239 -7.02 -21.12 21.66
CA ASN A 239 -8.13 -21.86 21.06
C ASN A 239 -9.13 -22.33 22.12
N LEU A 240 -8.65 -22.73 23.30
CA LEU A 240 -9.53 -23.04 24.44
C LEU A 240 -10.34 -21.81 24.89
N ALA A 241 -9.74 -20.63 24.94
CA ALA A 241 -10.46 -19.41 25.29
C ALA A 241 -11.52 -19.04 24.23
N LEU A 242 -11.23 -19.22 22.93
CA LEU A 242 -12.22 -19.02 21.87
C LEU A 242 -13.37 -20.04 21.95
N CYS A 243 -13.06 -21.32 22.23
CA CYS A 243 -14.08 -22.34 22.50
C CYS A 243 -14.93 -21.97 23.73
N ALA A 244 -14.30 -21.44 24.79
CA ALA A 244 -14.99 -21.00 26.00
C ALA A 244 -15.96 -19.85 25.74
N ILE A 245 -15.63 -18.94 24.81
CA ILE A 245 -16.53 -17.90 24.32
C ILE A 245 -17.72 -18.54 23.61
N LEU A 246 -17.48 -19.38 22.59
CA LEU A 246 -18.56 -20.03 21.82
C LEU A 246 -19.53 -20.82 22.71
N LEU A 247 -19.00 -21.54 23.71
CA LEU A 247 -19.79 -22.29 24.68
C LEU A 247 -20.63 -21.42 25.62
N ALA A 248 -20.28 -20.15 25.81
CA ALA A 248 -21.05 -19.20 26.62
C ALA A 248 -22.25 -18.62 25.84
N TYR A 249 -22.23 -18.68 24.51
CA TYR A 249 -23.25 -18.10 23.61
C TYR A 249 -23.93 -19.18 22.73
N ARG A 250 -24.35 -20.29 23.36
CA ARG A 250 -24.91 -21.45 22.64
C ARG A 250 -26.19 -21.18 21.87
N SER A 251 -26.95 -20.15 22.24
CA SER A 251 -28.22 -19.78 21.61
C SER A 251 -28.07 -18.91 20.37
N THR A 252 -26.86 -18.41 20.08
CA THR A 252 -26.61 -17.61 18.87
C THR A 252 -26.79 -18.49 17.63
N PRO A 253 -27.52 -18.04 16.60
CA PRO A 253 -27.67 -18.78 15.35
C PRO A 253 -26.35 -18.80 14.56
N ALA A 254 -26.13 -19.84 13.77
CA ALA A 254 -24.94 -19.98 12.94
C ALA A 254 -24.80 -18.87 11.88
N TYR A 255 -25.93 -18.45 11.30
CA TYR A 255 -26.00 -17.47 10.23
C TYR A 255 -27.16 -16.51 10.42
N VAL A 256 -26.92 -15.23 10.13
CA VAL A 256 -27.93 -14.17 10.04
C VAL A 256 -27.63 -13.36 8.79
N ALA A 257 -28.54 -13.39 7.82
CA ALA A 257 -28.42 -12.63 6.58
C ALA A 257 -28.81 -11.15 6.78
N PRO A 258 -28.40 -10.25 5.87
CA PRO A 258 -29.03 -8.94 5.74
C PRO A 258 -30.54 -9.07 5.54
N ALA A 259 -31.31 -8.06 5.96
CA ALA A 259 -32.78 -8.10 5.96
C ALA A 259 -33.37 -8.58 4.62
N GLU A 260 -32.83 -8.07 3.52
CA GLU A 260 -33.25 -8.37 2.13
C GLU A 260 -33.01 -9.82 1.70
N GLU A 261 -32.04 -10.50 2.31
CA GLU A 261 -31.64 -11.86 1.96
C GLU A 261 -32.13 -12.90 2.97
N THR A 262 -32.89 -12.49 4.00
CA THR A 262 -33.36 -13.38 5.06
C THR A 262 -34.19 -14.53 4.50
N LEU A 263 -35.08 -14.25 3.54
CA LEU A 263 -35.90 -15.28 2.89
C LEU A 263 -35.06 -16.29 2.12
N LEU A 264 -34.04 -15.84 1.39
CA LEU A 264 -33.13 -16.73 0.66
C LEU A 264 -32.34 -17.65 1.60
N LEU A 265 -31.92 -17.12 2.75
CA LEU A 265 -31.27 -17.93 3.78
C LEU A 265 -32.23 -18.96 4.37
N GLU A 266 -33.44 -18.55 4.73
CA GLU A 266 -34.47 -19.44 5.31
C GLU A 266 -34.92 -20.53 4.34
N GLU A 267 -34.95 -20.25 3.03
CA GLU A 267 -35.25 -21.22 1.98
C GLU A 267 -34.11 -22.24 1.79
N PHE A 268 -32.87 -21.84 2.02
CA PHE A 268 -31.69 -22.67 1.73
C PHE A 268 -31.17 -23.45 2.95
N PHE A 269 -31.24 -22.87 4.16
CA PHE A 269 -30.54 -23.38 5.34
C PHE A 269 -31.47 -23.54 6.55
N ASP A 270 -31.40 -24.70 7.20
CA ASP A 270 -32.09 -24.93 8.47
C ASP A 270 -31.29 -24.29 9.60
N SER A 271 -31.90 -23.28 10.24
CA SER A 271 -31.24 -22.51 11.30
C SER A 271 -30.83 -23.41 12.47
N GLU A 272 -29.53 -23.52 12.67
CA GLU A 272 -28.92 -24.29 13.75
C GLU A 272 -28.06 -23.42 14.69
N PRO A 273 -27.84 -23.88 15.94
CA PRO A 273 -26.96 -23.20 16.88
C PRO A 273 -25.53 -23.04 16.35
N LEU A 274 -24.94 -21.85 16.56
CA LEU A 274 -23.58 -21.50 16.16
C LEU A 274 -22.54 -22.51 16.64
N LEU A 275 -22.68 -23.01 17.87
CA LEU A 275 -21.75 -23.97 18.46
C LEU A 275 -21.66 -25.28 17.66
N GLN A 276 -22.81 -25.82 17.25
CA GLN A 276 -22.90 -27.07 16.50
C GLN A 276 -22.30 -26.92 15.10
N ASN A 277 -22.69 -25.84 14.40
CA ASN A 277 -22.13 -25.52 13.10
C ASN A 277 -20.61 -25.27 13.16
N THR A 278 -20.13 -24.58 14.19
CA THR A 278 -18.69 -24.33 14.40
C THR A 278 -17.91 -25.63 14.56
N PHE A 279 -18.43 -26.60 15.32
CA PHE A 279 -17.81 -27.91 15.49
C PHE A 279 -17.62 -28.60 14.13
N LEU A 280 -18.67 -28.65 13.31
CA LEU A 280 -18.67 -29.31 12.02
C LEU A 280 -17.73 -28.62 11.02
N ILE A 281 -17.78 -27.29 10.93
CA ILE A 281 -16.89 -26.51 10.06
C ILE A 281 -15.42 -26.70 10.46
N LEU A 282 -15.12 -26.61 11.77
CA LEU A 282 -13.76 -26.76 12.28
C LEU A 282 -13.23 -28.17 12.02
N GLU A 283 -14.05 -29.21 12.22
CA GLU A 283 -13.67 -30.59 11.93
C GLU A 283 -13.32 -30.76 10.45
N LYS A 284 -14.17 -30.28 9.54
CA LYS A 284 -13.97 -30.40 8.10
C LYS A 284 -12.73 -29.63 7.63
N ALA A 285 -12.52 -28.42 8.16
CA ALA A 285 -11.35 -27.60 7.84
C ALA A 285 -10.04 -28.21 8.37
N LEU A 286 -10.01 -28.68 9.62
CA LEU A 286 -8.81 -29.31 10.19
C LEU A 286 -8.50 -30.67 9.55
N THR A 287 -9.52 -31.44 9.18
CA THR A 287 -9.34 -32.67 8.39
C THR A 287 -8.67 -32.36 7.05
N LEU A 288 -9.16 -31.32 6.35
CA LEU A 288 -8.61 -30.89 5.07
C LEU A 288 -7.19 -30.36 5.21
N HIS A 289 -6.93 -29.56 6.25
CA HIS A 289 -5.59 -29.05 6.56
C HIS A 289 -4.60 -30.18 6.87
N ALA A 290 -4.98 -31.14 7.72
CA ALA A 290 -4.14 -32.31 8.05
C ALA A 290 -3.81 -33.12 6.78
N ARG A 291 -4.77 -33.25 5.86
CA ARG A 291 -4.52 -33.87 4.54
C ARG A 291 -3.45 -33.12 3.73
N TYR A 292 -3.49 -31.79 3.73
CA TYR A 292 -2.45 -30.99 3.06
C TYR A 292 -1.09 -31.10 3.73
N GLN A 293 -1.04 -31.19 5.07
CA GLN A 293 0.21 -31.43 5.81
C GLN A 293 0.84 -32.78 5.47
N SER A 294 0.03 -33.78 5.16
CA SER A 294 0.49 -35.09 4.67
C SER A 294 0.90 -35.09 3.19
N GLY A 295 0.92 -33.93 2.50
CA GLY A 295 1.29 -33.80 1.09
C GLY A 295 0.19 -34.22 0.10
N LEU A 296 -1.01 -34.55 0.57
CA LEU A 296 -2.11 -35.02 -0.28
C LEU A 296 -2.92 -33.85 -0.85
N HIS A 297 -2.35 -33.17 -1.85
CA HIS A 297 -2.95 -32.00 -2.48
C HIS A 297 -3.90 -32.30 -3.66
N GLY A 298 -4.08 -33.56 -4.04
CA GLY A 298 -4.99 -33.97 -5.13
C GLY A 298 -6.47 -33.85 -4.80
N GLU A 299 -7.35 -34.26 -5.73
CA GLU A 299 -8.81 -34.15 -5.62
C GLU A 299 -9.39 -34.82 -4.37
N LEU A 300 -10.45 -34.22 -3.82
CA LEU A 300 -11.22 -34.84 -2.74
C LEU A 300 -11.92 -36.11 -3.24
N PRO A 301 -12.12 -37.14 -2.39
CA PRO A 301 -12.84 -38.35 -2.79
C PRO A 301 -14.25 -37.99 -3.28
N GLN A 302 -14.66 -38.58 -4.39
CA GLN A 302 -15.93 -38.30 -5.09
C GLN A 302 -17.19 -38.64 -4.27
N GLU A 303 -17.07 -39.43 -3.19
CA GLU A 303 -18.17 -39.85 -2.30
C GLU A 303 -18.93 -38.69 -1.63
N LEU A 304 -18.50 -37.45 -1.83
CA LEU A 304 -19.12 -36.28 -1.24
C LEU A 304 -20.19 -35.63 -2.16
N GLU A 305 -20.27 -35.94 -3.46
CA GLU A 305 -21.25 -35.32 -4.39
C GLU A 305 -22.70 -35.39 -3.85
N PRO A 306 -23.34 -34.24 -3.50
CA PRO A 306 -24.75 -34.24 -3.16
C PRO A 306 -25.50 -34.72 -4.39
N SER A 307 -26.28 -35.78 -4.26
CA SER A 307 -27.17 -36.21 -5.34
C SER A 307 -28.06 -35.03 -5.75
N SER A 308 -28.41 -34.93 -7.03
CA SER A 308 -29.29 -33.86 -7.54
C SER A 308 -30.63 -33.76 -6.78
N GLU A 309 -31.08 -34.84 -6.14
CA GLU A 309 -32.24 -34.88 -5.25
C GLU A 309 -32.02 -34.16 -3.90
N SER A 310 -30.78 -34.11 -3.39
CA SER A 310 -30.45 -33.44 -2.13
C SER A 310 -30.40 -31.91 -2.24
N LEU A 311 -30.32 -31.37 -3.46
CA LEU A 311 -30.39 -29.92 -3.72
C LEU A 311 -31.81 -29.34 -3.57
N GLN A 312 -32.85 -30.18 -3.48
CA GLN A 312 -34.23 -29.73 -3.29
C GLN A 312 -34.62 -29.60 -1.81
N ARG A 313 -33.82 -30.11 -0.88
CA ARG A 313 -34.06 -30.00 0.56
C ARG A 313 -33.22 -28.87 1.14
N LYS A 314 -33.75 -28.22 2.19
CA LYS A 314 -32.96 -27.31 3.03
C LYS A 314 -31.71 -28.02 3.51
N THR A 315 -30.59 -27.31 3.48
CA THR A 315 -29.30 -27.82 3.90
C THR A 315 -29.16 -27.60 5.41
N ASP A 316 -28.85 -28.67 6.15
CA ASP A 316 -28.52 -28.61 7.58
C ASP A 316 -27.04 -28.22 7.80
N SER A 317 -26.60 -28.05 9.05
CA SER A 317 -25.20 -27.69 9.34
C SER A 317 -24.20 -28.73 8.86
N TYR A 318 -24.58 -30.01 8.85
CA TYR A 318 -23.71 -31.09 8.38
C TYR A 318 -23.52 -31.03 6.85
N GLY A 319 -24.62 -30.90 6.10
CA GLY A 319 -24.62 -30.71 4.66
C GLY A 319 -23.84 -29.46 4.28
N TYR A 320 -24.07 -28.35 4.97
CA TYR A 320 -23.36 -27.10 4.71
C TYR A 320 -21.86 -27.21 5.01
N ALA A 321 -21.46 -27.83 6.12
CA ALA A 321 -20.04 -28.05 6.43
C ALA A 321 -19.33 -28.91 5.36
N ASN A 322 -20.03 -29.87 4.73
CA ASN A 322 -19.49 -30.63 3.59
C ASN A 322 -19.35 -29.77 2.33
N LEU A 323 -20.35 -28.94 2.01
CA LEU A 323 -20.26 -27.99 0.89
C LEU A 323 -19.10 -27.02 1.09
N LEU A 324 -18.96 -26.49 2.31
CA LEU A 324 -17.88 -25.57 2.68
C LEU A 324 -16.51 -26.26 2.61
N GLN A 325 -16.38 -27.52 3.03
CA GLN A 325 -15.13 -28.29 2.89
C GLN A 325 -14.68 -28.38 1.42
N ARG A 326 -15.63 -28.61 0.51
CA ARG A 326 -15.34 -28.64 -0.92
C ARG A 326 -14.96 -27.27 -1.45
N ALA A 327 -15.69 -26.23 -1.05
CA ALA A 327 -15.36 -24.86 -1.41
C ALA A 327 -13.93 -24.52 -0.93
N PHE A 328 -13.59 -24.83 0.33
CA PHE A 328 -12.23 -24.66 0.88
C PHE A 328 -11.16 -25.34 0.04
N HIS A 329 -11.43 -26.53 -0.47
CA HIS A 329 -10.49 -27.23 -1.34
C HIS A 329 -10.42 -26.59 -2.73
N ARG A 330 -11.57 -26.32 -3.34
CA ARG A 330 -11.71 -25.82 -4.71
C ARG A 330 -11.03 -24.46 -4.90
N VAL A 331 -11.22 -23.54 -3.96
CA VAL A 331 -10.74 -22.15 -4.10
C VAL A 331 -9.22 -22.00 -3.94
N LEU A 332 -8.54 -23.03 -3.44
CA LEU A 332 -7.09 -23.02 -3.27
C LEU A 332 -6.42 -23.70 -4.45
N THR A 333 -5.52 -22.96 -5.09
CA THR A 333 -4.58 -23.51 -6.07
C THR A 333 -3.56 -24.45 -5.42
N ALA A 334 -2.81 -25.22 -6.22
CA ALA A 334 -1.79 -26.12 -5.70
C ALA A 334 -0.74 -25.39 -4.84
N GLY A 335 -0.26 -24.23 -5.28
CA GLY A 335 0.67 -23.39 -4.52
C GLY A 335 0.06 -22.92 -3.20
N MET A 336 -1.20 -22.47 -3.20
CA MET A 336 -1.87 -22.05 -1.98
C MET A 336 -2.10 -23.20 -0.99
N ARG A 337 -2.38 -24.43 -1.46
CA ARG A 337 -2.51 -25.61 -0.59
C ARG A 337 -1.18 -25.96 0.09
N ALA A 338 -0.06 -25.82 -0.63
CA ALA A 338 1.28 -25.99 -0.05
C ALA A 338 1.57 -24.90 0.99
N GLN A 339 1.25 -23.64 0.70
CA GLN A 339 1.43 -22.55 1.66
C GLN A 339 0.55 -22.72 2.91
N LEU A 340 -0.67 -23.21 2.74
CA LEU A 340 -1.57 -23.49 3.86
C LEU A 340 -1.07 -24.66 4.71
N SER A 341 -0.46 -25.70 4.12
CA SER A 341 0.07 -26.85 4.87
C SER A 341 1.24 -26.49 5.79
N GLU A 342 1.96 -25.42 5.48
CA GLU A 342 3.02 -24.91 6.35
C GLU A 342 2.50 -24.16 7.60
N LEU A 343 1.20 -23.90 7.70
CA LEU A 343 0.61 -23.29 8.90
C LEU A 343 0.46 -24.34 10.02
N ARG A 344 0.54 -23.88 11.27
CA ARG A 344 0.23 -24.76 12.41
C ARG A 344 -1.27 -25.00 12.48
N ALA A 345 -1.70 -26.22 12.77
CA ALA A 345 -3.12 -26.54 12.97
C ALA A 345 -3.78 -25.62 14.02
N SER A 346 -3.02 -25.22 15.05
CA SER A 346 -3.47 -24.25 16.06
C SER A 346 -3.73 -22.85 15.50
N GLN A 347 -3.00 -22.38 14.49
CA GLN A 347 -3.25 -21.08 13.84
C GLN A 347 -4.51 -21.14 12.98
N VAL A 348 -4.68 -22.22 12.20
CA VAL A 348 -5.87 -22.42 11.37
C VAL A 348 -7.11 -22.49 12.26
N ALA A 349 -7.05 -23.27 13.33
CA ALA A 349 -8.12 -23.35 14.32
C ALA A 349 -8.41 -21.98 14.96
N ALA A 350 -7.38 -21.22 15.37
CA ALA A 350 -7.55 -19.90 15.96
C ALA A 350 -8.28 -18.93 15.04
N THR A 351 -7.93 -18.91 13.75
CA THR A 351 -8.59 -18.05 12.76
C THR A 351 -10.05 -18.44 12.56
N ILE A 352 -10.36 -19.73 12.40
CA ILE A 352 -11.73 -20.20 12.20
C ILE A 352 -12.58 -19.94 13.45
N LEU A 353 -12.07 -20.31 14.63
CA LEU A 353 -12.77 -20.08 15.91
C LEU A 353 -12.98 -18.59 16.18
N ALA A 354 -12.01 -17.74 15.86
CA ALA A 354 -12.15 -16.29 15.99
C ALA A 354 -13.20 -15.74 15.04
N HIS A 355 -13.27 -16.24 13.80
CA HIS A 355 -14.31 -15.88 12.84
C HIS A 355 -15.71 -16.25 13.35
N GLU A 356 -15.89 -17.51 13.78
CA GLU A 356 -17.18 -17.96 14.30
C GLU A 356 -17.56 -17.22 15.59
N ALA A 357 -16.62 -16.99 16.51
CA ALA A 357 -16.89 -16.20 17.72
C ALA A 357 -17.16 -14.72 17.42
N GLY A 358 -16.62 -14.18 16.32
CA GLY A 358 -16.91 -12.83 15.83
C GLY A 358 -18.39 -12.62 15.49
N LYS A 359 -19.11 -13.67 15.08
CA LYS A 359 -20.55 -13.62 14.80
C LYS A 359 -21.37 -13.22 16.03
N ILE A 360 -20.94 -13.59 17.23
CA ILE A 360 -21.60 -13.21 18.50
C ILE A 360 -21.66 -11.69 18.65
N MET A 361 -20.66 -10.97 18.17
CA MET A 361 -20.65 -9.50 18.20
C MET A 361 -21.37 -8.87 17.01
N ALA A 362 -21.47 -9.58 15.89
CA ALA A 362 -22.07 -9.08 14.66
C ALA A 362 -23.60 -9.29 14.60
N TYR A 363 -24.14 -10.10 15.51
CA TYR A 363 -25.56 -10.41 15.60
C TYR A 363 -26.15 -9.81 16.89
N SER A 364 -27.37 -9.28 16.81
CA SER A 364 -28.20 -8.91 17.96
C SER A 364 -29.50 -9.68 17.94
N ASP A 365 -30.02 -10.01 19.11
CA ASP A 365 -31.39 -10.51 19.29
C ASP A 365 -32.25 -9.34 19.78
N GLU A 366 -33.22 -8.93 18.96
CA GLU A 366 -34.14 -7.83 19.25
C GLU A 366 -35.57 -8.36 19.18
N GLY A 367 -36.18 -8.58 20.34
CA GLY A 367 -37.56 -9.07 20.42
C GLY A 367 -37.75 -10.52 19.95
N GLY A 368 -36.73 -11.39 20.11
CA GLY A 368 -36.78 -12.79 19.72
C GLY A 368 -36.48 -13.02 18.23
N ARG A 369 -36.02 -11.98 17.52
CA ARG A 369 -35.55 -12.05 16.14
C ARG A 369 -34.09 -11.66 16.08
N TRP A 370 -33.31 -12.48 15.38
CA TRP A 370 -31.90 -12.22 15.17
C TRP A 370 -31.68 -11.30 13.96
N HIS A 371 -30.90 -10.26 14.16
CA HIS A 371 -30.52 -9.31 13.13
C HIS A 371 -29.02 -9.14 13.09
N ARG A 372 -28.48 -8.84 11.90
CA ARG A 372 -27.07 -8.52 11.73
C ARG A 372 -26.86 -7.03 12.03
N ASN A 373 -26.39 -6.72 13.23
CA ASN A 373 -26.14 -5.33 13.66
C ASN A 373 -24.85 -4.73 13.08
N SER A 374 -23.92 -5.58 12.62
CA SER A 374 -22.64 -5.15 12.04
C SER A 374 -22.42 -5.76 10.67
N SER A 375 -22.20 -4.91 9.67
CA SER A 375 -21.73 -5.33 8.35
C SER A 375 -20.28 -5.83 8.39
N PHE A 376 -19.51 -5.52 9.44
CA PHE A 376 -18.07 -5.79 9.54
C PHE A 376 -17.72 -7.04 10.37
N GLY A 377 -18.32 -8.19 10.05
CA GLY A 377 -18.06 -9.45 10.78
C GLY A 377 -16.57 -9.82 10.88
N HIS A 378 -15.78 -9.49 9.84
CA HIS A 378 -14.32 -9.69 9.83
C HIS A 378 -13.57 -8.84 10.89
N LEU A 379 -14.03 -7.61 11.15
CA LEU A 379 -13.47 -6.77 12.22
C LEU A 379 -13.88 -7.26 13.59
N CYS A 380 -15.11 -7.78 13.73
CA CYS A 380 -15.58 -8.44 14.94
C CYS A 380 -14.72 -9.68 15.25
N ALA A 381 -14.47 -10.54 14.27
CA ALA A 381 -13.60 -11.71 14.40
C ALA A 381 -12.20 -11.34 14.91
N ARG A 382 -11.60 -10.31 14.30
CA ARG A 382 -10.33 -9.77 14.77
C ARG A 382 -10.41 -9.24 16.20
N ALA A 383 -11.43 -8.46 16.54
CA ALA A 383 -11.60 -7.92 17.89
C ALA A 383 -11.69 -9.04 18.95
N VAL A 384 -12.38 -10.13 18.62
CA VAL A 384 -12.43 -11.33 19.47
C VAL A 384 -11.04 -11.97 19.60
N LEU A 385 -10.32 -12.23 18.51
CA LEU A 385 -8.98 -12.82 18.57
C LEU A 385 -8.01 -11.99 19.43
N HIS A 386 -8.01 -10.67 19.25
CA HIS A 386 -7.18 -9.74 20.01
C HIS A 386 -7.59 -9.63 21.49
N SER A 387 -8.83 -9.99 21.81
CA SER A 387 -9.30 -10.01 23.19
C SER A 387 -8.80 -11.21 23.97
N VAL A 388 -8.13 -12.19 23.36
CA VAL A 388 -7.63 -13.36 24.07
C VAL A 388 -6.21 -13.09 24.59
N PRO A 389 -5.95 -13.04 25.91
CA PRO A 389 -4.64 -12.64 26.43
C PRO A 389 -3.49 -13.57 26.00
N SER A 390 -3.74 -14.87 25.94
CA SER A 390 -2.75 -15.89 25.53
C SER A 390 -2.33 -15.75 24.06
N TYR A 391 -3.14 -15.13 23.20
CA TYR A 391 -2.86 -14.97 21.77
C TYR A 391 -1.50 -14.31 21.50
N THR A 392 -1.16 -13.28 22.28
CA THR A 392 0.13 -12.57 22.14
C THR A 392 1.32 -13.34 22.71
N ARG A 393 1.07 -14.34 23.56
CA ARG A 393 2.10 -15.17 24.20
C ARG A 393 2.40 -16.44 23.39
N GLU A 394 1.37 -17.05 22.80
CA GLU A 394 1.47 -18.36 22.11
C GLU A 394 1.83 -18.28 20.62
N PHE A 395 1.45 -17.19 19.96
CA PHE A 395 1.73 -16.96 18.55
C PHE A 395 2.74 -15.85 18.41
N ASP A 396 3.76 -16.05 17.57
CA ASP A 396 4.77 -15.03 17.32
C ASP A 396 4.22 -13.87 16.48
N TYR A 397 5.05 -12.86 16.23
CA TYR A 397 4.63 -11.71 15.43
C TYR A 397 4.12 -12.08 14.03
N ARG A 398 4.83 -12.95 13.32
CA ARG A 398 4.53 -13.32 11.94
C ARG A 398 3.23 -14.10 11.88
N GLU A 399 3.05 -15.09 12.75
CA GLU A 399 1.85 -15.91 12.82
C GLU A 399 0.62 -15.05 13.15
N ARG A 400 0.78 -14.10 14.07
CA ARG A 400 -0.29 -13.14 14.40
C ARG A 400 -0.64 -12.27 13.20
N GLN A 401 0.34 -11.77 12.46
CA GLN A 401 0.10 -10.98 11.25
C GLN A 401 -0.59 -11.81 10.17
N GLU A 402 -0.22 -13.08 10.01
CA GLU A 402 -0.84 -13.98 9.04
C GLU A 402 -2.34 -14.18 9.34
N MET A 403 -2.69 -14.48 10.59
CA MET A 403 -4.09 -14.62 11.02
C MET A 403 -4.86 -13.30 10.93
N ARG A 404 -4.28 -12.20 11.41
CA ARG A 404 -4.96 -10.88 11.40
C ARG A 404 -5.24 -10.40 10.00
N ARG A 405 -4.26 -10.46 9.10
CA ARG A 405 -4.43 -10.02 7.72
C ARG A 405 -5.44 -10.93 7.01
N ALA A 406 -5.42 -12.24 7.25
CA ALA A 406 -6.42 -13.15 6.71
C ALA A 406 -7.85 -12.78 7.16
N LEU A 407 -8.05 -12.47 8.46
CA LEU A 407 -9.33 -12.00 8.99
C LEU A 407 -9.74 -10.66 8.38
N ILE A 408 -8.89 -9.62 8.45
CA ILE A 408 -9.22 -8.26 8.00
C ILE A 408 -9.61 -8.24 6.52
N TYR A 409 -8.84 -8.95 5.70
CA TYR A 409 -9.04 -8.98 4.25
C TYR A 409 -9.99 -10.08 3.79
N ALA A 410 -10.70 -10.75 4.70
CA ALA A 410 -11.69 -11.76 4.35
C ALA A 410 -12.85 -11.18 3.53
N SER A 411 -13.17 -9.89 3.69
CA SER A 411 -14.22 -9.22 2.91
C SER A 411 -13.64 -8.36 1.79
N ARG A 412 -14.27 -8.40 0.61
CA ARG A 412 -13.95 -7.53 -0.55
C ARG A 412 -14.68 -6.20 -0.53
N SER A 413 -15.70 -6.06 0.31
CA SER A 413 -16.53 -4.86 0.39
C SER A 413 -16.50 -4.27 1.80
N SER A 414 -16.61 -2.95 1.88
CA SER A 414 -16.80 -2.23 3.12
C SER A 414 -17.80 -1.10 2.87
N SER A 415 -18.41 -0.55 3.93
CA SER A 415 -19.26 0.65 3.79
C SER A 415 -18.49 1.88 3.29
N LEU A 416 -17.15 1.83 3.29
CA LEU A 416 -16.27 2.89 2.80
C LEU A 416 -15.78 2.62 1.37
N GLY A 417 -16.30 1.58 0.72
CA GLY A 417 -15.90 1.15 -0.61
C GLY A 417 -15.15 -0.19 -0.62
N PRO A 418 -14.63 -0.58 -1.79
CA PRO A 418 -13.97 -1.87 -1.99
C PRO A 418 -12.67 -1.98 -1.20
N VAL A 419 -12.46 -3.14 -0.60
CA VAL A 419 -11.26 -3.45 0.19
C VAL A 419 -10.19 -3.97 -0.76
N ARG A 420 -9.15 -3.16 -1.00
CA ARG A 420 -8.01 -3.58 -1.81
C ARG A 420 -7.03 -4.40 -1.01
N PHE A 421 -6.56 -5.49 -1.61
CA PHE A 421 -5.54 -6.32 -1.00
C PHE A 421 -4.19 -5.59 -0.97
N PRO A 422 -3.45 -5.69 0.14
CA PRO A 422 -2.11 -5.16 0.20
C PRO A 422 -1.19 -5.97 -0.73
N ILE A 423 -0.33 -5.27 -1.47
CA ILE A 423 0.61 -5.91 -2.41
C ILE A 423 1.60 -6.83 -1.67
N ASP A 424 1.85 -6.56 -0.38
CA ASP A 424 2.74 -7.33 0.50
C ASP A 424 2.03 -8.43 1.32
N LEU A 425 0.85 -8.90 0.89
CA LEU A 425 0.21 -10.04 1.57
C LEU A 425 1.07 -11.30 1.40
N SER A 426 1.51 -11.89 2.51
CA SER A 426 2.29 -13.15 2.46
C SER A 426 1.45 -14.26 1.84
N GLU A 427 2.09 -15.23 1.19
CA GLU A 427 1.37 -16.32 0.51
C GLU A 427 0.53 -17.15 1.48
N LYS A 428 1.05 -17.37 2.70
CA LYS A 428 0.33 -18.02 3.80
C LYS A 428 -0.93 -17.26 4.21
N SER A 429 -0.81 -15.94 4.38
CA SER A 429 -1.96 -15.07 4.66
C SER A 429 -2.96 -15.09 3.52
N GLY A 430 -2.49 -15.08 2.27
CA GLY A 430 -3.34 -15.16 1.08
C GLY A 430 -4.14 -16.47 1.03
N ALA A 431 -3.50 -17.61 1.26
CA ALA A 431 -4.17 -18.91 1.30
C ALA A 431 -5.21 -18.99 2.43
N LEU A 432 -4.83 -18.61 3.65
CA LEU A 432 -5.73 -18.60 4.81
C LEU A 432 -6.91 -17.62 4.64
N ARG A 433 -6.67 -16.51 3.96
CA ARG A 433 -7.69 -15.51 3.62
C ARG A 433 -8.77 -16.08 2.70
N GLN A 434 -8.42 -16.96 1.74
CA GLN A 434 -9.43 -17.58 0.87
C GLN A 434 -10.44 -18.41 1.67
N TRP A 435 -9.98 -19.17 2.67
CA TRP A 435 -10.87 -19.87 3.60
C TRP A 435 -11.69 -18.90 4.45
N THR A 436 -11.04 -17.84 4.93
CA THR A 436 -11.73 -16.85 5.75
C THR A 436 -12.82 -16.09 4.97
N GLU A 437 -12.61 -15.79 3.69
CA GLU A 437 -13.65 -15.21 2.82
C GLU A 437 -14.85 -16.15 2.69
N LEU A 438 -14.62 -17.44 2.45
CA LEU A 438 -15.70 -18.43 2.37
C LEU A 438 -16.49 -18.54 3.67
N LEU A 439 -15.83 -18.41 4.83
CA LEU A 439 -16.52 -18.37 6.12
C LEU A 439 -17.42 -17.15 6.30
N THR A 440 -17.18 -16.06 5.56
CA THR A 440 -18.05 -14.87 5.58
C THR A 440 -19.33 -15.04 4.77
N ALA A 441 -19.38 -16.04 3.88
CA ALA A 441 -20.52 -16.31 3.02
C ALA A 441 -21.70 -16.88 3.83
N CYS A 442 -22.90 -16.36 3.58
CA CYS A 442 -24.11 -17.08 3.99
C CYS A 442 -24.26 -18.36 3.15
N PRO A 443 -24.94 -19.40 3.66
CA PRO A 443 -25.14 -20.66 2.95
C PRO A 443 -25.59 -20.54 1.49
N HIS A 444 -26.61 -19.72 1.21
CA HIS A 444 -27.12 -19.48 -0.16
C HIS A 444 -26.13 -18.74 -1.08
N GLN A 445 -25.14 -18.04 -0.52
CA GLN A 445 -24.13 -17.29 -1.26
C GLN A 445 -22.86 -18.11 -1.53
N LEU A 446 -22.68 -19.25 -0.86
CA LEU A 446 -21.41 -19.98 -0.81
C LEU A 446 -20.84 -20.27 -2.20
N GLN A 447 -21.65 -20.78 -3.12
CA GLN A 447 -21.20 -21.12 -4.47
C GLN A 447 -20.69 -19.88 -5.21
N SER A 448 -21.44 -18.80 -5.12
CA SER A 448 -21.15 -17.55 -5.82
C SER A 448 -19.89 -16.87 -5.28
N ILE A 449 -19.74 -16.84 -3.94
CA ILE A 449 -18.54 -16.32 -3.31
C ILE A 449 -17.35 -17.23 -3.64
N ALA A 450 -17.53 -18.56 -3.63
CA ALA A 450 -16.47 -19.50 -3.97
C ALA A 450 -15.97 -19.34 -5.42
N ASP A 451 -16.84 -19.01 -6.38
CA ASP A 451 -16.40 -18.70 -7.76
C ASP A 451 -15.52 -17.45 -7.81
N GLU A 452 -15.89 -16.39 -7.08
CA GLU A 452 -15.07 -15.17 -6.96
C GLU A 452 -13.73 -15.41 -6.24
N VAL A 453 -13.73 -16.24 -5.18
CA VAL A 453 -12.54 -16.62 -4.40
C VAL A 453 -11.57 -17.42 -5.26
N GLU A 454 -12.08 -18.42 -5.97
CA GLU A 454 -11.31 -19.26 -6.89
C GLU A 454 -10.71 -18.43 -8.03
N LEU A 455 -11.52 -17.56 -8.66
CA LEU A 455 -11.05 -16.66 -9.71
C LEU A 455 -9.86 -15.81 -9.24
N TYR A 456 -9.97 -15.19 -8.06
CA TYR A 456 -8.89 -14.40 -7.49
C TYR A 456 -7.64 -15.24 -7.20
N GLY A 457 -7.81 -16.49 -6.76
CA GLY A 457 -6.71 -17.42 -6.52
C GLY A 457 -5.92 -17.72 -7.79
N ILE A 458 -6.63 -18.06 -8.88
CA ILE A 458 -6.02 -18.31 -10.19
C ILE A 458 -5.34 -17.06 -10.73
N ILE A 459 -6.00 -15.89 -10.68
CA ILE A 459 -5.42 -14.61 -11.12
C ILE A 459 -4.13 -14.29 -10.36
N SER A 460 -4.13 -14.47 -9.03
CA SER A 460 -2.96 -14.18 -8.19
C SER A 460 -1.76 -15.07 -8.49
N GLU A 461 -1.98 -16.37 -8.71
CA GLU A 461 -0.90 -17.30 -9.06
C GLU A 461 -0.39 -17.05 -10.49
N ALA A 462 -1.31 -16.78 -11.43
CA ALA A 462 -0.97 -16.44 -12.81
C ALA A 462 -0.12 -15.16 -12.89
N GLU A 463 -0.51 -14.11 -12.17
CA GLU A 463 0.25 -12.85 -12.14
C GLU A 463 1.65 -13.04 -11.56
N ARG A 464 1.77 -13.77 -10.45
CA ARG A 464 3.06 -14.03 -9.81
C ARG A 464 3.99 -14.80 -10.73
N GLY A 465 3.49 -15.90 -11.30
CA GLY A 465 4.25 -16.71 -12.25
C GLY A 465 4.67 -15.89 -13.46
N TRP A 466 3.78 -15.03 -13.96
CA TRP A 466 4.09 -14.15 -15.09
C TRP A 466 5.12 -13.10 -14.74
N ALA A 467 4.97 -12.41 -13.61
CA ALA A 467 5.89 -11.39 -13.16
C ALA A 467 7.29 -11.98 -12.92
N GLU A 468 7.39 -13.15 -12.29
CA GLU A 468 8.67 -13.84 -12.09
C GLU A 468 9.32 -14.22 -13.43
N LYS A 469 8.56 -14.87 -14.32
CA LYS A 469 9.03 -15.31 -15.63
C LYS A 469 9.47 -14.14 -16.50
N PHE A 470 8.61 -13.13 -16.64
CA PHE A 470 8.88 -11.93 -17.42
C PHE A 470 10.13 -11.20 -16.89
N MET A 471 10.20 -10.96 -15.58
CA MET A 471 11.35 -10.27 -14.99
C MET A 471 12.65 -11.08 -15.15
N GLY A 472 12.58 -12.40 -14.99
CA GLY A 472 13.71 -13.29 -15.22
C GLY A 472 14.16 -13.26 -16.68
N ALA A 473 13.22 -13.28 -17.62
CA ALA A 473 13.49 -13.20 -19.06
C ALA A 473 14.13 -11.86 -19.46
N VAL A 474 13.65 -10.72 -18.90
CA VAL A 474 14.25 -9.40 -19.12
C VAL A 474 15.66 -9.32 -18.53
N LEU A 475 15.89 -9.88 -17.33
CA LEU A 475 17.23 -9.90 -16.73
C LEU A 475 18.22 -10.73 -17.55
N ALA A 476 17.75 -11.84 -18.13
CA ALA A 476 18.52 -12.69 -19.03
C ALA A 476 18.57 -12.18 -20.49
N MET A 477 17.97 -11.02 -20.79
CA MET A 477 17.89 -10.42 -22.13
C MET A 477 17.34 -11.38 -23.19
N ARG A 478 16.33 -12.19 -22.84
CA ARG A 478 15.73 -13.15 -23.77
C ARG A 478 14.90 -12.42 -24.85
N PRO A 479 15.05 -12.79 -26.14
CA PRO A 479 14.32 -12.15 -27.25
C PRO A 479 12.81 -11.98 -27.04
N GLU A 480 12.18 -12.99 -26.44
CA GLU A 480 10.75 -13.02 -26.11
C GLU A 480 10.28 -11.89 -25.17
N ALA A 481 11.18 -11.32 -24.36
CA ALA A 481 10.85 -10.31 -23.37
C ALA A 481 11.43 -8.91 -23.66
N VAL A 482 12.44 -8.80 -24.53
CA VAL A 482 13.12 -7.51 -24.81
C VAL A 482 13.06 -7.04 -26.26
N GLU A 483 13.06 -7.95 -27.24
CA GLU A 483 12.98 -7.53 -28.65
C GLU A 483 11.57 -7.03 -28.95
N ASP A 484 11.45 -6.00 -29.80
CA ASP A 484 10.17 -5.34 -30.14
C ASP A 484 9.35 -4.86 -28.93
N VAL A 485 9.99 -4.72 -27.77
CA VAL A 485 9.39 -4.12 -26.58
C VAL A 485 9.90 -2.69 -26.47
N PHE A 486 8.95 -1.75 -26.42
CA PHE A 486 9.24 -0.32 -26.44
C PHE A 486 8.98 0.30 -25.08
N ALA A 487 9.87 1.16 -24.60
CA ALA A 487 9.71 1.86 -23.33
C ALA A 487 9.66 3.38 -23.53
N THR A 488 8.67 4.02 -22.91
CA THR A 488 8.47 5.47 -22.99
C THR A 488 8.94 6.17 -21.71
N PRO A 489 9.28 7.47 -21.77
CA PRO A 489 9.55 8.27 -20.58
C PRO A 489 8.31 8.47 -19.68
N ALA A 490 7.10 8.23 -20.20
CA ALA A 490 5.84 8.34 -19.46
C ALA A 490 5.58 7.17 -18.48
N GLY A 491 6.55 6.27 -18.30
CA GLY A 491 6.39 5.12 -17.40
C GLY A 491 5.51 4.02 -17.99
N LEU A 492 5.48 3.88 -19.31
CA LEU A 492 4.80 2.80 -20.02
C LEU A 492 5.81 1.96 -20.80
N PHE A 493 5.53 0.66 -20.91
CA PHE A 493 6.18 -0.20 -21.89
C PHE A 493 5.15 -0.91 -22.75
N PHE A 494 5.50 -1.23 -23.98
CA PHE A 494 4.60 -1.79 -24.98
C PHE A 494 5.16 -3.11 -25.44
N MET A 495 4.34 -4.16 -25.38
CA MET A 495 4.74 -5.51 -25.73
C MET A 495 3.77 -6.09 -26.77
N PRO A 496 4.25 -6.77 -27.83
CA PRO A 496 3.36 -7.45 -28.77
C PRO A 496 2.52 -8.52 -28.05
N LEU A 497 1.22 -8.59 -28.34
CA LEU A 497 0.31 -9.52 -27.67
C LEU A 497 0.80 -10.98 -27.74
N ARG A 498 1.32 -11.40 -28.89
CA ARG A 498 1.85 -12.75 -29.10
C ARG A 498 2.96 -13.10 -28.10
N LYS A 499 3.83 -12.14 -27.76
CA LYS A 499 4.90 -12.34 -26.77
C LYS A 499 4.33 -12.42 -25.34
N VAL A 500 3.33 -11.60 -25.02
CA VAL A 500 2.60 -11.68 -23.73
C VAL A 500 1.98 -13.07 -23.55
N LEU A 501 1.31 -13.57 -24.59
CA LEU A 501 0.66 -14.88 -24.58
C LEU A 501 1.66 -16.03 -24.53
N ALA A 502 2.77 -15.95 -25.26
CA ALA A 502 3.84 -16.95 -25.21
C ALA A 502 4.35 -17.14 -23.77
N LEU A 503 4.71 -16.04 -23.09
CA LEU A 503 5.14 -16.09 -21.69
C LEU A 503 4.04 -16.61 -20.77
N SER A 504 2.78 -16.22 -20.99
CA SER A 504 1.65 -16.62 -20.14
C SER A 504 1.29 -18.10 -20.26
N ARG A 505 1.36 -18.67 -21.48
CA ARG A 505 1.09 -20.09 -21.77
C ARG A 505 2.12 -21.03 -21.14
N GLU A 506 3.32 -20.55 -20.84
CA GLU A 506 4.31 -21.32 -20.07
C GLU A 506 3.95 -21.49 -18.59
N ILE A 507 3.04 -20.64 -18.07
CA ILE A 507 2.66 -20.61 -16.65
C ILE A 507 1.28 -21.22 -16.43
N LEU A 508 0.35 -20.95 -17.35
CA LEU A 508 -1.02 -21.45 -17.28
C LEU A 508 -1.19 -22.67 -18.19
N ILE A 509 -1.34 -23.83 -17.55
CA ILE A 509 -1.77 -25.05 -18.24
C ILE A 509 -3.17 -24.87 -18.87
N PRO A 510 -3.49 -25.55 -19.98
CA PRO A 510 -4.76 -25.37 -20.70
C PRO A 510 -6.01 -25.53 -19.83
N GLU A 511 -6.00 -26.47 -18.88
CA GLU A 511 -7.12 -26.72 -17.97
C GLU A 511 -7.38 -25.52 -17.06
N ARG A 512 -6.32 -24.86 -16.58
CA ARG A 512 -6.43 -23.64 -15.77
C ARG A 512 -6.89 -22.45 -16.60
N MET A 513 -6.48 -22.35 -17.86
CA MET A 513 -6.97 -21.30 -18.77
C MET A 513 -8.47 -21.43 -18.99
N ARG A 514 -8.94 -22.64 -19.31
CA ARG A 514 -10.37 -22.92 -19.46
C ARG A 514 -11.15 -22.62 -18.19
N ARG A 515 -10.63 -23.01 -17.02
CA ARG A 515 -11.28 -22.71 -15.74
C ARG A 515 -11.32 -21.20 -15.46
N LEU A 516 -10.27 -20.47 -15.82
CA LEU A 516 -10.24 -19.01 -15.75
C LEU A 516 -11.33 -18.40 -16.62
N GLU A 517 -11.48 -18.82 -17.87
CA GLU A 517 -12.55 -18.36 -18.78
C GLU A 517 -13.96 -18.59 -18.21
N GLU A 518 -14.23 -19.79 -17.70
CA GLU A 518 -15.51 -20.16 -17.10
C GLU A 518 -15.85 -19.25 -15.90
N LEU A 519 -14.88 -19.04 -15.01
CA LEU A 519 -15.05 -18.21 -13.82
C LEU A 519 -15.20 -16.73 -14.17
N VAL A 520 -14.43 -16.23 -15.12
CA VAL A 520 -14.55 -14.84 -15.62
C VAL A 520 -15.95 -14.60 -16.17
N SER A 521 -16.46 -15.51 -16.98
CA SER A 521 -17.81 -15.41 -17.55
C SER A 521 -18.87 -15.36 -16.44
N SER A 522 -18.82 -16.33 -15.50
CA SER A 522 -19.77 -16.41 -14.38
C SER A 522 -19.74 -15.17 -13.49
N VAL A 523 -18.54 -14.75 -13.05
CA VAL A 523 -18.37 -13.63 -12.14
C VAL A 523 -18.72 -12.30 -12.80
N SER A 524 -18.31 -12.06 -14.05
CA SER A 524 -18.64 -10.81 -14.76
C SER A 524 -20.14 -10.69 -15.03
N GLN A 525 -20.82 -11.78 -15.40
CA GLN A 525 -22.27 -11.79 -15.57
C GLN A 525 -22.98 -11.44 -14.27
N LYS A 526 -22.54 -12.02 -13.15
CA LYS A 526 -23.07 -11.69 -11.82
C LYS A 526 -22.86 -10.21 -11.47
N GLN A 527 -21.64 -9.69 -11.64
CA GLN A 527 -21.34 -8.28 -11.36
C GLN A 527 -22.17 -7.34 -12.23
N LYS A 528 -22.46 -7.71 -13.48
CA LYS A 528 -23.37 -6.98 -14.36
C LYS A 528 -24.79 -6.97 -13.80
N LEU A 529 -25.32 -8.12 -13.39
CA LEU A 529 -26.66 -8.21 -12.79
C LEU A 529 -26.76 -7.41 -11.49
N MET A 530 -25.72 -7.44 -10.64
CA MET A 530 -25.65 -6.62 -9.43
C MET A 530 -25.59 -5.12 -9.74
N THR A 531 -24.86 -4.72 -10.77
CA THR A 531 -24.80 -3.30 -11.18
C THR A 531 -26.16 -2.84 -11.69
N MET A 532 -26.82 -3.65 -12.52
CA MET A 532 -28.17 -3.36 -13.02
C MET A 532 -29.20 -3.32 -11.89
N SER A 533 -29.11 -4.20 -10.88
CA SER A 533 -30.06 -4.18 -9.76
C SER A 533 -29.87 -2.95 -8.87
N VAL A 534 -28.64 -2.47 -8.70
CA VAL A 534 -28.34 -1.21 -8.00
C VAL A 534 -28.86 -0.01 -8.78
N GLU A 535 -28.68 0.02 -10.11
CA GLU A 535 -29.19 1.09 -10.97
C GLU A 535 -30.73 1.16 -11.00
N LEU A 536 -31.40 0.01 -10.83
CA LEU A 536 -32.86 -0.09 -10.75
C LEU A 536 -33.41 0.17 -9.33
N SER A 537 -32.56 0.14 -8.30
CA SER A 537 -32.97 0.37 -6.92
C SER A 537 -33.06 1.86 -6.64
N GLU A 538 -34.16 2.30 -6.05
CA GLU A 538 -34.33 3.69 -5.60
C GLU A 538 -33.56 4.00 -4.30
N GLU A 539 -32.84 3.02 -3.73
CA GLU A 539 -32.11 3.20 -2.48
C GLU A 539 -30.82 4.02 -2.67
N PRO A 540 -30.73 5.23 -2.08
CA PRO A 540 -29.59 6.14 -2.31
C PRO A 540 -28.26 5.64 -1.72
N ASP A 541 -28.29 4.61 -0.88
CA ASP A 541 -27.11 4.12 -0.14
C ASP A 541 -26.34 3.01 -0.87
N ARG A 542 -26.86 2.47 -1.99
CA ARG A 542 -26.14 1.45 -2.76
C ARG A 542 -25.19 2.09 -3.76
N VAL A 543 -23.90 2.02 -3.45
CA VAL A 543 -22.86 2.46 -4.37
C VAL A 543 -22.57 1.34 -5.38
N PRO A 544 -22.70 1.59 -6.71
CA PRO A 544 -22.35 0.61 -7.71
C PRO A 544 -20.87 0.24 -7.60
N LEU A 545 -20.53 -0.99 -7.99
CA LEU A 545 -19.15 -1.47 -8.05
C LEU A 545 -18.32 -0.48 -8.90
N PRO A 546 -17.26 0.13 -8.34
CA PRO A 546 -16.41 1.04 -9.08
C PRO A 546 -15.86 0.36 -10.33
N SER A 547 -15.79 1.11 -11.44
CA SER A 547 -15.35 0.58 -12.74
C SER A 547 -14.00 -0.15 -12.71
N HIS A 548 -13.11 0.25 -11.81
CA HIS A 548 -11.78 -0.34 -11.67
C HIS A 548 -11.74 -1.68 -10.90
N ASP A 549 -12.81 -2.05 -10.21
CA ASP A 549 -12.95 -3.34 -9.51
C ASP A 549 -13.86 -4.33 -10.27
N ARG A 550 -14.43 -3.89 -11.39
CA ARG A 550 -15.20 -4.75 -12.29
C ARG A 550 -14.27 -5.73 -13.00
N ILE A 551 -14.66 -6.99 -13.01
CA ILE A 551 -14.06 -8.00 -13.86
C ILE A 551 -14.52 -7.72 -15.29
N PHE A 552 -13.57 -7.57 -16.21
CA PHE A 552 -13.92 -7.38 -17.61
C PHE A 552 -14.71 -8.59 -18.11
N PRO A 553 -15.84 -8.39 -18.80
CA PRO A 553 -16.56 -9.50 -19.42
C PRO A 553 -15.66 -10.17 -20.47
N PRO A 554 -15.85 -11.43 -20.84
CA PRO A 554 -15.16 -11.99 -22.00
C PRO A 554 -15.42 -11.16 -23.27
N LEU A 555 -14.42 -11.03 -24.14
CA LEU A 555 -14.56 -10.42 -25.47
C LEU A 555 -15.63 -11.18 -26.27
N ALA A 556 -16.52 -10.45 -26.92
CA ALA A 556 -17.51 -11.06 -27.81
C ALA A 556 -16.82 -11.69 -29.03
N LEU A 557 -17.35 -12.79 -29.56
CA LEU A 557 -16.76 -13.46 -30.73
C LEU A 557 -16.65 -12.54 -31.96
N GLY A 558 -17.60 -11.62 -32.14
CA GLY A 558 -17.55 -10.61 -33.19
C GLY A 558 -16.38 -9.64 -33.03
N GLU A 559 -16.14 -9.18 -31.79
CA GLU A 559 -15.01 -8.32 -31.44
C GLU A 559 -13.68 -9.04 -31.64
N ILE A 560 -13.58 -10.32 -31.24
CA ILE A 560 -12.39 -11.16 -31.47
C ILE A 560 -12.08 -11.25 -32.96
N ARG A 561 -13.08 -11.50 -33.82
CA ARG A 561 -12.87 -11.59 -35.27
C ARG A 561 -12.41 -10.26 -35.86
N SER A 562 -13.02 -9.16 -35.42
CA SER A 562 -12.64 -7.81 -35.85
C SER A 562 -11.20 -7.48 -35.46
N LEU A 563 -10.80 -7.71 -34.20
CA LEU A 563 -9.44 -7.50 -33.72
C LEU A 563 -8.42 -8.40 -34.43
N ALA A 564 -8.79 -9.66 -34.71
CA ALA A 564 -7.94 -10.61 -35.45
C ALA A 564 -7.60 -10.08 -36.84
N GLU A 565 -8.62 -9.61 -37.58
CA GLU A 565 -8.47 -9.04 -38.92
C GLU A 565 -7.68 -7.73 -38.88
N GLN A 566 -8.04 -6.82 -37.97
CA GLN A 566 -7.43 -5.50 -37.85
C GLN A 566 -5.94 -5.54 -37.48
N HIS A 567 -5.56 -6.40 -36.54
CA HIS A 567 -4.19 -6.46 -36.02
C HIS A 567 -3.35 -7.62 -36.57
N GLY A 568 -3.94 -8.48 -37.41
CA GLY A 568 -3.26 -9.68 -37.92
C GLY A 568 -2.96 -10.70 -36.83
N LEU A 569 -3.87 -10.88 -35.88
CA LEU A 569 -3.72 -11.79 -34.74
C LEU A 569 -4.50 -13.09 -34.97
N ALA A 570 -4.04 -14.19 -34.37
CA ALA A 570 -4.80 -15.43 -34.40
C ALA A 570 -6.06 -15.31 -33.53
N ILE A 571 -7.18 -15.89 -33.99
CA ILE A 571 -8.43 -15.89 -33.23
C ILE A 571 -8.24 -16.58 -31.87
N ASP A 572 -7.49 -17.69 -31.82
CA ASP A 572 -7.26 -18.42 -30.57
C ASP A 572 -6.35 -17.65 -29.59
N ASP A 573 -5.41 -16.85 -30.10
CA ASP A 573 -4.64 -15.93 -29.26
C ASP A 573 -5.52 -14.89 -28.57
N LEU A 574 -6.53 -14.36 -29.28
CA LEU A 574 -7.46 -13.38 -28.74
C LEU A 574 -8.49 -14.02 -27.78
N LYS A 575 -8.81 -15.30 -27.94
CA LYS A 575 -9.61 -16.05 -26.94
C LYS A 575 -8.86 -16.18 -25.62
N ASP A 576 -7.61 -16.64 -25.66
CA ASP A 576 -6.77 -16.73 -24.45
C ASP A 576 -6.58 -15.33 -23.81
N TRP A 577 -6.37 -14.31 -24.65
CA TRP A 577 -6.23 -12.93 -24.20
C TRP A 577 -7.46 -12.39 -23.48
N SER A 578 -8.66 -12.76 -23.95
CA SER A 578 -9.94 -12.34 -23.36
C SER A 578 -10.03 -12.62 -21.86
N ALA A 579 -9.50 -13.76 -21.41
CA ALA A 579 -9.41 -14.11 -19.99
C ALA A 579 -8.14 -13.55 -19.33
N LEU A 580 -6.99 -13.64 -19.99
CA LEU A 580 -5.70 -13.18 -19.44
C LEU A 580 -5.63 -11.68 -19.14
N ARG A 581 -6.34 -10.84 -19.91
CA ARG A 581 -6.37 -9.40 -19.66
C ARG A 581 -6.82 -9.04 -18.24
N ILE A 582 -7.64 -9.88 -17.62
CA ILE A 582 -8.13 -9.67 -16.25
C ILE A 582 -7.00 -9.84 -15.25
N VAL A 583 -6.11 -10.82 -15.45
CA VAL A 583 -4.90 -11.02 -14.63
C VAL A 583 -4.09 -9.73 -14.58
N PHE A 584 -3.85 -9.13 -15.75
CA PHE A 584 -3.08 -7.89 -15.86
C PHE A 584 -3.84 -6.67 -15.34
N ASN A 585 -5.15 -6.60 -15.54
CA ASN A 585 -5.96 -5.48 -15.05
C ASN A 585 -6.04 -5.46 -13.51
N THR A 586 -6.34 -6.60 -12.88
CA THR A 586 -6.49 -6.73 -11.41
C THR A 586 -5.25 -6.24 -10.65
N PHE A 587 -4.06 -6.50 -11.20
CA PHE A 587 -2.79 -6.12 -10.58
C PHE A 587 -2.19 -4.81 -11.12
N GLY A 588 -2.96 -4.08 -11.93
CA GLY A 588 -2.60 -2.76 -12.44
C GLY A 588 -1.42 -2.78 -13.42
N TRP A 589 -1.21 -3.90 -14.13
CA TRP A 589 -0.21 -4.01 -15.18
C TRP A 589 -0.63 -3.25 -16.43
N LEU A 590 -1.91 -3.24 -16.80
CA LEU A 590 -2.37 -2.59 -18.02
C LEU A 590 -2.34 -1.05 -17.93
N GLY A 591 -1.88 -0.43 -19.02
CA GLY A 591 -2.03 1.01 -19.25
C GLY A 591 -3.51 1.37 -19.40
N ARG A 592 -3.92 2.52 -18.85
CA ARG A 592 -5.28 3.06 -19.07
C ARG A 592 -5.32 4.15 -20.12
N ARG A 593 -4.20 4.82 -20.34
CA ARG A 593 -4.05 5.89 -21.33
C ARG A 593 -2.69 5.79 -22.00
N VAL A 594 -2.65 6.15 -23.28
CA VAL A 594 -1.44 6.24 -24.09
C VAL A 594 -1.50 7.57 -24.83
N GLY A 595 -0.68 8.53 -24.40
CA GLY A 595 -0.85 9.92 -24.82
C GLY A 595 -2.21 10.45 -24.34
N ASP A 596 -2.99 11.00 -25.26
CA ASP A 596 -4.31 11.56 -24.96
C ASP A 596 -5.44 10.53 -24.98
N TYR A 597 -5.23 9.38 -25.61
CA TYR A 597 -6.26 8.36 -25.77
C TYR A 597 -6.42 7.46 -24.55
N THR A 598 -7.65 6.99 -24.35
CA THR A 598 -7.98 5.92 -23.41
C THR A 598 -7.76 4.57 -24.09
N VAL A 599 -7.04 3.67 -23.43
CA VAL A 599 -6.82 2.31 -23.94
C VAL A 599 -8.16 1.57 -23.98
N PRO A 600 -8.56 0.92 -25.09
CA PRO A 600 -9.81 0.19 -25.18
C PRO A 600 -9.85 -0.97 -24.19
N GLU A 601 -11.05 -1.45 -23.83
CA GLU A 601 -11.19 -2.59 -22.90
C GLU A 601 -10.50 -3.86 -23.40
N SER A 602 -10.45 -4.06 -24.73
CA SER A 602 -9.68 -5.14 -25.35
C SER A 602 -8.19 -5.06 -25.04
N SER A 603 -7.67 -3.87 -24.71
CA SER A 603 -6.26 -3.60 -24.42
C SER A 603 -5.28 -3.93 -25.56
N VAL A 604 -5.80 -4.20 -26.76
CA VAL A 604 -5.05 -4.41 -27.99
C VAL A 604 -5.14 -3.14 -28.80
N ILE A 605 -3.99 -2.56 -29.16
CA ILE A 605 -3.93 -1.24 -29.80
C ILE A 605 -3.01 -1.22 -31.01
N TYR A 606 -3.24 -0.23 -31.87
CA TYR A 606 -2.23 0.28 -32.79
C TYR A 606 -1.33 1.26 -32.04
N SER A 607 -0.01 1.12 -32.18
CA SER A 607 0.96 2.01 -31.53
C SER A 607 1.94 2.57 -32.54
N VAL A 608 2.16 3.89 -32.49
CA VAL A 608 3.18 4.57 -33.28
C VAL A 608 4.16 5.24 -32.33
N PHE A 609 5.43 4.90 -32.46
CA PHE A 609 6.52 5.37 -31.61
C PHE A 609 7.37 6.41 -32.33
N SER A 610 7.79 7.45 -31.62
CA SER A 610 8.76 8.43 -32.13
C SER A 610 10.16 8.09 -31.61
N VAL A 611 11.17 8.10 -32.50
CA VAL A 611 12.54 7.69 -32.15
C VAL A 611 13.53 8.81 -32.51
N ASN A 612 14.37 9.19 -31.54
CA ASN A 612 15.37 10.25 -31.72
C ASN A 612 16.60 9.79 -32.52
N THR A 613 16.99 8.53 -32.33
CA THR A 613 18.21 7.97 -32.90
C THR A 613 18.01 7.57 -34.36
N GLU A 614 19.05 7.77 -35.18
CA GLU A 614 19.18 7.27 -36.57
C GLU A 614 19.30 5.73 -36.62
N ALA A 615 18.51 5.03 -35.81
CA ALA A 615 18.52 3.58 -35.71
C ALA A 615 17.84 2.98 -36.94
N GLY A 616 18.63 2.80 -38.01
CA GLY A 616 18.64 1.72 -39.01
C GLY A 616 17.40 1.41 -39.88
N ALA A 617 16.18 1.74 -39.44
CA ALA A 617 14.93 1.35 -40.11
C ALA A 617 13.84 2.42 -40.02
N ALA A 618 14.15 3.62 -39.52
CA ALA A 618 13.19 4.69 -39.43
C ALA A 618 12.87 5.20 -40.86
N SER A 619 11.59 5.18 -41.22
CA SER A 619 11.08 5.90 -42.39
C SER A 619 11.56 7.36 -42.34
N SER A 620 11.42 8.10 -43.45
CA SER A 620 11.71 9.54 -43.49
C SER A 620 11.06 10.35 -42.36
N THR A 621 10.02 9.80 -41.69
CA THR A 621 9.29 10.41 -40.58
C THR A 621 9.81 10.08 -39.18
N ARG A 622 10.87 9.24 -39.03
CA ARG A 622 11.42 8.78 -37.74
C ARG A 622 10.40 8.14 -36.80
N ARG A 623 9.43 7.42 -37.36
CA ARG A 623 8.37 6.74 -36.62
C ARG A 623 8.39 5.23 -36.85
N ILE A 624 8.10 4.47 -35.80
CA ILE A 624 7.94 3.01 -35.85
C ILE A 624 6.48 2.69 -35.54
N GLY A 625 5.78 2.06 -36.48
CA GLY A 625 4.42 1.57 -36.26
C GLY A 625 4.43 0.10 -35.87
N GLN A 626 3.60 -0.27 -34.90
CA GLN A 626 3.33 -1.65 -34.50
C GLN A 626 1.83 -1.88 -34.32
N THR A 627 1.37 -3.07 -34.71
CA THR A 627 -0.02 -3.51 -34.56
C THR A 627 -0.12 -4.60 -33.49
N GLY A 628 -1.28 -4.73 -32.83
CA GLY A 628 -1.50 -5.79 -31.85
C GLY A 628 -0.64 -5.63 -30.59
N MET A 629 -0.37 -4.39 -30.19
CA MET A 629 0.43 -4.08 -29.01
C MET A 629 -0.45 -4.03 -27.76
N VAL A 630 0.14 -4.37 -26.62
CA VAL A 630 -0.45 -4.18 -25.30
C VAL A 630 0.39 -3.16 -24.54
N ALA A 631 -0.26 -2.11 -24.03
CA ALA A 631 0.38 -1.10 -23.21
C ALA A 631 0.37 -1.52 -21.74
N PHE A 632 1.55 -1.50 -21.12
CA PHE A 632 1.75 -1.84 -19.71
C PHE A 632 2.33 -0.66 -18.92
N ARG A 633 1.96 -0.57 -17.64
CA ARG A 633 2.55 0.36 -16.68
C ARG A 633 3.89 -0.18 -16.20
N ALA A 634 4.88 0.70 -16.16
CA ALA A 634 6.22 0.36 -15.71
C ALA A 634 6.42 0.52 -14.20
N SER A 635 5.38 0.83 -13.40
CA SER A 635 5.51 1.08 -11.95
C SER A 635 6.20 -0.06 -11.19
N ARG A 636 5.94 -1.32 -11.60
CA ARG A 636 6.57 -2.51 -11.03
C ARG A 636 8.00 -2.75 -11.52
N LEU A 637 8.31 -2.32 -12.74
CA LEU A 637 9.68 -2.35 -13.27
C LEU A 637 10.53 -1.27 -12.60
N GLU A 638 9.97 -0.07 -12.43
CA GLU A 638 10.60 1.05 -11.74
C GLU A 638 10.81 0.75 -10.25
N SER A 639 9.86 0.09 -9.57
CA SER A 639 10.06 -0.32 -8.19
C SER A 639 11.20 -1.34 -8.02
N LYS A 640 11.38 -2.24 -9.01
CA LYS A 640 12.41 -3.29 -8.97
C LYS A 640 13.78 -2.82 -9.44
N TRP A 641 13.85 -2.03 -10.50
CA TRP A 641 15.11 -1.63 -11.17
C TRP A 641 15.41 -0.13 -11.10
N GLY A 642 14.57 0.65 -10.43
CA GLY A 642 14.69 2.10 -10.34
C GLY A 642 14.45 2.79 -11.68
N ARG A 643 14.89 4.06 -11.78
CA ARG A 643 14.70 4.91 -12.97
C ARG A 643 15.37 4.37 -14.24
N GLY A 644 16.32 3.44 -14.11
CA GLY A 644 17.03 2.80 -15.22
C GLY A 644 16.26 1.66 -15.90
N TRP A 645 15.06 1.31 -15.43
CA TRP A 645 14.29 0.15 -15.95
C TRP A 645 14.12 0.17 -17.48
N ASN A 646 13.95 1.36 -18.06
CA ASN A 646 13.73 1.54 -19.49
C ASN A 646 14.96 1.26 -20.36
N SER A 647 16.17 1.11 -19.78
CA SER A 647 17.37 0.77 -20.54
C SER A 647 17.40 -0.69 -21.02
N ARG A 648 16.46 -1.50 -20.52
CA ARG A 648 16.33 -2.92 -20.85
C ARG A 648 15.53 -3.16 -22.14
N PHE A 649 14.88 -2.12 -22.66
CA PHE A 649 13.97 -2.17 -23.79
C PHE A 649 14.37 -1.13 -24.84
N THR A 650 13.77 -1.19 -26.01
CA THR A 650 13.95 -0.16 -27.06
C THR A 650 13.34 1.15 -26.57
N ARG A 651 14.19 2.14 -26.30
CA ARG A 651 13.75 3.46 -25.83
C ARG A 651 13.16 4.26 -26.98
N VAL A 652 12.00 4.86 -26.72
CA VAL A 652 11.30 5.76 -27.65
C VAL A 652 10.99 7.06 -26.93
N ASP A 653 10.95 8.18 -27.66
CA ASP A 653 10.69 9.50 -27.08
C ASP A 653 9.23 9.65 -26.66
N SER A 654 8.32 9.12 -27.48
CA SER A 654 6.89 9.14 -27.25
C SER A 654 6.19 7.98 -27.94
N ALA A 655 4.97 7.68 -27.47
CA ALA A 655 4.07 6.71 -28.09
C ALA A 655 2.71 7.38 -28.30
N ALA A 656 2.12 7.18 -29.47
CA ALA A 656 0.75 7.54 -29.80
C ALA A 656 -0.06 6.27 -30.08
N MET A 657 -1.31 6.26 -29.63
CA MET A 657 -2.28 5.22 -29.96
C MET A 657 -3.09 5.63 -31.19
N ALA A 658 -3.55 4.66 -31.98
CA ALA A 658 -4.58 4.89 -32.99
C ALA A 658 -5.79 3.98 -32.72
N GLU A 659 -7.00 4.49 -32.92
CA GLU A 659 -8.25 3.74 -32.78
C GLU A 659 -8.51 2.83 -33.98
N GLY A 660 -8.02 3.23 -35.17
CA GLY A 660 -8.22 2.49 -36.41
C GLY A 660 -7.00 2.48 -37.32
N ARG A 661 -7.09 1.66 -38.38
CA ARG A 661 -6.01 1.49 -39.36
C ARG A 661 -5.67 2.78 -40.12
N GLU A 662 -6.68 3.57 -40.50
CA GLU A 662 -6.46 4.82 -41.23
C GLU A 662 -5.70 5.86 -40.38
N GLU A 663 -6.08 5.99 -39.11
CA GLU A 663 -5.42 6.86 -38.15
C GLU A 663 -3.99 6.38 -37.87
N TYR A 664 -3.79 5.06 -37.75
CA TYR A 664 -2.47 4.45 -37.63
C TYR A 664 -1.57 4.79 -38.82
N GLU A 665 -2.06 4.67 -40.05
CA GLU A 665 -1.33 5.02 -41.27
C GLU A 665 -1.03 6.53 -41.34
N ARG A 666 -1.96 7.39 -40.89
CA ARG A 666 -1.74 8.84 -40.78
C ARG A 666 -0.66 9.20 -39.77
N LEU A 667 -0.72 8.60 -38.57
CA LEU A 667 0.30 8.77 -37.53
C LEU A 667 1.66 8.28 -38.02
N LEU A 668 1.72 7.15 -38.71
CA LEU A 668 2.97 6.64 -39.28
C LEU A 668 3.57 7.61 -40.32
N ALA A 669 2.70 8.24 -41.12
CA ALA A 669 3.06 9.26 -42.11
C ALA A 669 3.47 10.63 -41.51
N GLY A 670 3.54 10.77 -40.20
CA GLY A 670 3.97 12.03 -39.57
C GLY A 670 2.85 13.06 -39.41
N LYS A 671 1.64 12.78 -39.89
CA LYS A 671 0.53 13.74 -39.88
C LYS A 671 -0.02 13.89 -38.46
N PRO A 672 -0.35 15.11 -38.01
CA PRO A 672 -1.06 15.27 -36.75
C PRO A 672 -2.42 14.58 -36.83
N LEU A 673 -2.89 14.14 -35.68
CA LEU A 673 -4.30 13.80 -35.51
C LEU A 673 -5.09 15.05 -35.87
N GLN A 674 -6.15 14.88 -36.67
CA GLN A 674 -7.07 16.00 -36.85
C GLN A 674 -7.57 16.34 -35.45
N GLU A 675 -7.39 17.60 -35.03
CA GLU A 675 -8.10 18.09 -33.85
C GLU A 675 -9.58 17.78 -34.13
N GLU A 676 -10.12 16.80 -33.39
CA GLU A 676 -11.55 16.53 -33.46
C GLU A 676 -12.26 17.84 -33.17
N ASP A 677 -13.24 18.17 -34.03
CA ASP A 677 -14.07 19.35 -33.83
C ASP A 677 -14.48 19.41 -32.36
N PRO A 678 -14.21 20.52 -31.64
CA PRO A 678 -14.39 20.57 -30.19
C PRO A 678 -15.81 20.22 -29.73
N GLU A 679 -16.79 20.24 -30.63
CA GLU A 679 -18.17 19.79 -30.42
C GLU A 679 -18.33 18.26 -30.29
N SER A 680 -17.53 17.43 -30.99
CA SER A 680 -17.64 15.96 -30.87
C SER A 680 -17.08 15.45 -29.54
N ASN A 681 -16.03 16.09 -29.04
CA ASN A 681 -15.40 15.76 -27.76
C ASN A 681 -16.30 16.12 -26.55
N LEU A 682 -17.17 17.12 -26.69
CA LEU A 682 -18.19 17.44 -25.68
C LEU A 682 -19.28 16.36 -25.60
N ALA A 683 -19.69 15.78 -26.74
CA ALA A 683 -20.66 14.71 -26.79
C ALA A 683 -20.10 13.38 -26.23
N ALA A 684 -18.84 13.04 -26.55
CA ALA A 684 -18.20 11.84 -26.02
C ALA A 684 -17.94 11.93 -24.50
N ARG A 685 -17.59 13.13 -23.99
CA ARG A 685 -17.46 13.36 -22.54
C ARG A 685 -18.79 13.26 -21.79
N ALA A 686 -19.88 13.73 -22.38
CA ALA A 686 -21.22 13.63 -21.77
C ALA A 686 -21.79 12.20 -21.71
N VAL A 687 -21.18 11.24 -22.43
CA VAL A 687 -21.57 9.81 -22.40
C VAL A 687 -20.65 8.99 -21.47
N MET A 688 -19.47 9.52 -21.11
CA MET A 688 -18.52 8.85 -20.22
C MET A 688 -18.55 9.34 -18.76
N GLU A 689 -19.12 10.52 -18.50
CA GLU A 689 -19.54 10.96 -17.16
C GLU A 689 -20.92 10.40 -16.83
#